data_AF-A0A7Y3USF1-F1
#
_entry.id   AF-A0A7Y3USF1-F1
#
_cell.length_a   1.000
_cell.length_b   1.000
_cell.length_c   1.000
_cell.angle_alpha   90.00
_cell.angle_beta   90.00
_cell.angle_gamma   90.00
#
_symmetry.space_group_name_H-M   'P 1'
#
loop_
_entity.id
_entity.type
_entity.pdbx_description
1 polymer ?
#
loop_
_entity_poly.entity_id
_entity_poly.type
_entity_poly.pdbx_seq_one_letter_code
_entity_poly.pdbx_strand_id
1 'polypeptide(L)'
;MRQIRIGNQTSFSAQTPLQPFDFALGNGFDAFEWFPDKKEWGAGWDTNDIDSEIRQHIKREAQNNDIVLSLHAPWYVNPLKPHNHARFLKEIEFASDIGATLFVIHLTAEEGVENYVNSLIPIIRDTGETNLRLSIENTPLTGPEDFNRMFDIIQGLKNISTQHVGMCLDLGHANLCASTRNDYLSFIDQLKLTVPINHVHLHENYGDSDSHLTVFTGPARDDERGIRGLMKRLKNRNFSGAIILEQWPVPPTLLTQARERLYRIWDKIPDNPFPPTSPCAKSALNPPDETVPESNKWPKSTRPNRSNTKGFENRGDNFINTIVKAHGCYRSWRERLNWVASLFHDTTLIPDTDQLIYLSIYLRFLGTGQLACSEDGRHFRPSHHAKSAYHIEKCLKLCTTQDNMYIMRKIYPWLPSYDTPFTRAEPLTRIRDIAHRNDIPKELKDEIKHTLQNKLHRCAGPEDLTTSTALLERITAEDTDYTPSFVKEFKIFHRELKEFFNASGLEGILESLIKKEDTKTRLLIQEFLKVKRITEETPQHYLTLLTLLTELRDIFLRKADDAAGAAAQQFRLADIALEDFLFLILSECLNILEKVGEDEDIDWKLTLEILSLTVNNISMTSSKTKECECIQSELTAWKHSFKPVRLEILRLRATLGRCRRLCEEYADRVLRQYHTKVELLGRRLGVREQAIELFCEGDIRGDPVFQLSKLLSFLLKRIRKSAGLSSWDAIVTGSATGRLISVDSLDGVATEDQEEIILLVKRAEGDEVFPKNISGIILGHPLPHLSHLGVRARQDGVIFATSDDEECFRELDPLIQKDINCTVTAEDVHCKIRNLVTKEQSTITEAAHRSLPNTEILPGHRYLSMDQVNSLNAGEKANGAKLLEELSSHHGSGFKTPASLVIPFGVMEESLRATPTEERKYRNLIDKLNGLPPDFRSLSTQLQKIVAQLKVHSEVIDGIQSRFSENESVIVRSSSNCEDTLELAGAGLFDSIANVPLTKIDVAIRTVWASLWSRRAVTSMNSYRIPHNRVHMALLIQQTLTPDLSFILHTVNPITENRDEVYIELAVGLGDTLASGAVKGTPYRMICNKKTFKVQMLAFANFSFALEPDQADGVCLRTVDYSRVPLSINGDLHHIVGNRLTSIAQLVEESFGKPQDIEGAIVGDDVYLVQSRMQQGITS
;
A
#
# COMPACT_ATOMS: atom_id res chain seq x y z
N MET A 1 3.79 -5.54 48.90
CA MET A 1 4.68 -5.64 47.72
C MET A 1 3.81 -5.55 46.48
N ARG A 2 4.18 -4.74 45.48
CA ARG A 2 3.44 -4.69 44.20
C ARG A 2 3.46 -6.07 43.57
N GLN A 3 2.31 -6.54 43.10
CA GLN A 3 2.15 -7.92 42.60
C GLN A 3 2.86 -8.14 41.26
N ILE A 4 3.07 -7.07 40.50
CA ILE A 4 3.87 -7.01 39.27
C ILE A 4 4.86 -5.84 39.35
N ARG A 5 5.95 -5.92 38.60
CA ARG A 5 6.91 -4.82 38.40
C ARG A 5 6.88 -4.40 36.94
N ILE A 6 7.02 -3.11 36.66
CA ILE A 6 7.00 -2.55 35.30
C ILE A 6 8.26 -1.71 35.10
N GLY A 7 9.01 -2.07 34.06
CA GLY A 7 10.29 -1.48 33.70
C GLY A 7 10.32 -0.98 32.27
N ASN A 8 11.39 -0.29 31.93
CA ASN A 8 11.83 -0.06 30.57
C ASN A 8 13.13 -0.84 30.32
N GLN A 9 13.65 -0.72 29.10
CA GLN A 9 14.94 -1.28 28.76
C GLN A 9 15.88 -0.24 28.17
N THR A 10 17.08 -0.71 27.96
CA THR A 10 18.15 -0.02 27.23
C THR A 10 17.85 -0.01 25.74
N SER A 11 18.33 1.01 25.02
CA SER A 11 18.04 1.13 23.58
C SER A 11 19.24 1.62 22.81
N PHE A 12 19.43 1.10 21.59
CA PHE A 12 20.44 1.60 20.67
C PHE A 12 20.19 3.05 20.24
N SER A 13 18.94 3.53 20.33
CA SER A 13 18.54 4.90 20.03
C SER A 13 18.74 5.89 21.18
N ALA A 14 19.10 5.41 22.37
CA ALA A 14 19.46 6.28 23.49
C ALA A 14 20.85 6.90 23.26
N GLN A 15 21.06 8.13 23.73
CA GLN A 15 22.33 8.86 23.57
C GLN A 15 23.48 8.19 24.31
N THR A 16 23.19 7.56 25.45
CA THR A 16 24.18 6.80 26.22
C THR A 16 23.58 5.48 26.72
N PRO A 17 24.42 4.45 26.89
CA PRO A 17 24.18 3.24 27.68
C PRO A 17 23.28 3.41 28.92
N LEU A 18 23.58 4.42 29.73
CA LEU A 18 22.95 4.64 31.04
C LEU A 18 21.69 5.51 30.98
N GLN A 19 21.46 6.26 29.90
CA GLN A 19 20.35 7.20 29.83
C GLN A 19 18.98 6.54 30.13
N PRO A 20 18.64 5.35 29.58
CA PRO A 20 17.39 4.69 29.93
C PRO A 20 17.31 4.22 31.37
N PHE A 21 18.45 3.84 31.97
CA PHE A 21 18.53 3.41 33.37
C PHE A 21 18.37 4.59 34.33
N ASP A 22 19.04 5.70 34.05
CA ASP A 22 18.92 6.94 34.81
C ASP A 22 17.48 7.50 34.74
N PHE A 23 16.84 7.37 33.58
CA PHE A 23 15.43 7.70 33.42
C PHE A 23 14.53 6.80 34.27
N ALA A 24 14.81 5.49 34.31
CA ALA A 24 14.06 4.52 35.12
C ALA A 24 14.13 4.90 36.62
N LEU A 25 15.34 5.20 37.10
CA LEU A 25 15.62 5.67 38.46
C LEU A 25 14.86 6.98 38.76
N GLY A 26 14.98 7.97 37.88
CA GLY A 26 14.38 9.29 38.08
C GLY A 26 12.84 9.32 38.01
N ASN A 27 12.22 8.30 37.40
CA ASN A 27 10.78 8.29 37.14
C ASN A 27 10.03 7.18 37.89
N GLY A 28 10.68 6.42 38.76
CA GLY A 28 10.04 5.46 39.67
C GLY A 28 9.61 4.13 39.04
N PHE A 29 10.37 3.66 38.03
CA PHE A 29 10.23 2.29 37.52
C PHE A 29 10.81 1.31 38.55
N ASP A 30 10.25 0.10 38.63
CA ASP A 30 10.63 -0.93 39.61
C ASP A 30 11.17 -2.23 38.97
N ALA A 31 11.39 -2.19 37.65
CA ALA A 31 12.19 -3.14 36.89
C ALA A 31 12.99 -2.40 35.80
N PHE A 32 14.06 -3.02 35.31
CA PHE A 32 14.84 -2.52 34.18
C PHE A 32 15.56 -3.67 33.48
N GLU A 33 15.54 -3.67 32.15
CA GLU A 33 16.21 -4.70 31.36
C GLU A 33 17.41 -4.15 30.58
N TRP A 34 18.51 -4.90 30.66
CA TRP A 34 19.69 -4.70 29.84
C TRP A 34 19.59 -5.54 28.58
N PHE A 35 19.61 -4.89 27.42
CA PHE A 35 19.62 -5.54 26.10
C PHE A 35 20.82 -5.04 25.28
N PRO A 36 21.86 -5.86 25.09
CA PRO A 36 23.04 -5.51 24.30
C PRO A 36 22.69 -5.53 22.81
N ASP A 37 22.39 -4.37 22.26
CA ASP A 37 21.96 -4.20 20.86
C ASP A 37 22.96 -3.36 20.04
N LYS A 38 24.25 -3.73 20.12
CA LYS A 38 25.29 -3.10 19.32
C LYS A 38 25.10 -3.46 17.84
N LYS A 39 24.74 -2.47 17.04
CA LYS A 39 24.59 -2.62 15.59
C LYS A 39 25.96 -2.56 14.91
N GLU A 40 26.09 -3.16 13.73
CA GLU A 40 27.36 -3.19 12.99
C GLU A 40 27.90 -1.80 12.63
N TRP A 41 27.01 -0.81 12.54
CA TRP A 41 27.36 0.61 12.31
C TRP A 41 27.72 1.38 13.60
N GLY A 42 27.87 0.69 14.73
CA GLY A 42 28.40 1.25 15.99
C GLY A 42 27.38 1.91 16.91
N ALA A 43 26.10 2.02 16.51
CA ALA A 43 25.02 2.45 17.40
C ALA A 43 24.64 1.34 18.39
N GLY A 44 24.11 1.74 19.55
CA GLY A 44 23.93 0.83 20.66
C GLY A 44 25.25 0.44 21.28
N TRP A 45 25.29 -0.75 21.85
CA TRP A 45 26.23 -1.06 22.91
C TRP A 45 26.22 -2.56 23.19
N ASP A 46 27.36 -3.09 23.60
CA ASP A 46 27.48 -4.46 24.07
C ASP A 46 27.88 -4.49 25.54
N THR A 47 27.93 -5.69 26.12
CA THR A 47 28.33 -5.88 27.50
C THR A 47 29.78 -5.48 27.80
N ASN A 48 30.64 -5.32 26.79
CA ASN A 48 32.03 -4.87 26.94
C ASN A 48 32.15 -3.34 26.97
N ASP A 49 31.12 -2.60 26.52
CA ASP A 49 31.12 -1.14 26.52
C ASP A 49 30.89 -0.54 27.92
N ILE A 50 30.55 -1.37 28.92
CA ILE A 50 30.39 -0.98 30.31
C ILE A 50 31.46 -1.65 31.16
N ASP A 51 32.34 -0.82 31.74
CA ASP A 51 33.41 -1.28 32.61
C ASP A 51 32.90 -1.78 33.98
N SER A 52 33.80 -2.37 34.75
CA SER A 52 33.47 -2.92 36.07
C SER A 52 32.96 -1.87 37.06
N GLU A 53 33.39 -0.61 36.97
CA GLU A 53 32.96 0.44 37.90
C GLU A 53 31.49 0.81 37.65
N ILE A 54 31.12 0.97 36.38
CA ILE A 54 29.74 1.26 36.00
C ILE A 54 28.83 0.06 36.30
N ARG A 55 29.28 -1.20 36.06
CA ARG A 55 28.51 -2.40 36.44
C ARG A 55 28.18 -2.42 37.94
N GLN A 56 29.16 -2.12 38.80
CA GLN A 56 28.94 -2.03 40.25
C GLN A 56 28.07 -0.82 40.64
N HIS A 57 28.11 0.27 39.87
CA HIS A 57 27.20 1.40 40.06
C HIS A 57 25.75 1.00 39.77
N ILE A 58 25.48 0.37 38.62
CA ILE A 58 24.14 -0.13 38.25
C ILE A 58 23.59 -1.04 39.33
N LYS A 59 24.39 -2.00 39.80
CA LYS A 59 24.01 -2.93 40.87
C LYS A 59 23.61 -2.22 42.16
N ARG A 60 24.41 -1.23 42.60
CA ARG A 60 24.14 -0.45 43.81
C ARG A 60 22.89 0.40 43.68
N GLU A 61 22.73 1.12 42.56
CA GLU A 61 21.56 1.98 42.36
C GLU A 61 20.27 1.19 42.23
N ALA A 62 20.30 0.04 41.54
CA ALA A 62 19.14 -0.84 41.46
C ALA A 62 18.74 -1.39 42.84
N GLN A 63 19.71 -1.78 43.68
CA GLN A 63 19.45 -2.22 45.05
C GLN A 63 18.89 -1.10 45.95
N ASN A 64 19.45 0.11 45.83
CA ASN A 64 19.01 1.27 46.63
C ASN A 64 17.59 1.72 46.29
N ASN A 65 17.18 1.54 45.03
CA ASN A 65 15.88 1.99 44.52
C ASN A 65 14.86 0.85 44.32
N ASP A 66 15.17 -0.37 44.80
CA ASP A 66 14.33 -1.57 44.63
C ASP A 66 13.93 -1.84 43.17
N ILE A 67 14.87 -1.71 42.24
CA ILE A 67 14.68 -2.04 40.82
C ILE A 67 15.17 -3.47 40.55
N VAL A 68 14.29 -4.30 39.99
CA VAL A 68 14.66 -5.65 39.54
C VAL A 68 15.32 -5.59 38.18
N LEU A 69 16.53 -6.13 38.07
CA LEU A 69 17.30 -6.17 36.84
C LEU A 69 17.13 -7.51 36.10
N SER A 70 16.95 -7.44 34.77
CA SER A 70 17.08 -8.56 33.84
C SER A 70 18.13 -8.26 32.77
N LEU A 71 18.71 -9.31 32.17
CA LEU A 71 19.59 -9.21 31.00
C LEU A 71 18.97 -10.02 29.86
N HIS A 72 18.89 -9.43 28.67
CA HIS A 72 18.42 -10.07 27.47
C HIS A 72 19.58 -10.38 26.53
N ALA A 73 19.74 -11.63 26.12
CA ALA A 73 20.77 -12.01 25.17
C ALA A 73 20.45 -11.43 23.77
N PRO A 74 21.45 -11.00 22.98
CA PRO A 74 21.22 -10.55 21.61
C PRO A 74 20.59 -11.64 20.72
N TRP A 75 19.78 -11.24 19.74
CA TRP A 75 19.06 -12.15 18.83
C TRP A 75 19.94 -13.20 18.15
N TYR A 76 21.14 -12.81 17.71
CA TYR A 76 22.05 -13.69 16.98
C TYR A 76 22.73 -14.75 17.88
N VAL A 77 22.59 -14.67 19.21
CA VAL A 77 23.18 -15.63 20.14
C VAL A 77 22.24 -16.83 20.29
N ASN A 78 22.46 -17.86 19.47
CA ASN A 78 21.64 -19.06 19.41
C ASN A 78 22.30 -20.27 20.12
N PRO A 79 21.63 -20.93 21.09
CA PRO A 79 22.11 -22.13 21.78
C PRO A 79 22.42 -23.33 20.87
N LEU A 80 21.73 -23.46 19.73
CA LEU A 80 21.95 -24.54 18.76
C LEU A 80 23.33 -24.48 18.08
N LYS A 81 24.03 -23.33 18.17
CA LYS A 81 25.35 -23.16 17.57
C LYS A 81 26.43 -23.35 18.65
N PRO A 82 27.23 -24.44 18.62
CA PRO A 82 28.16 -24.77 19.71
C PRO A 82 29.19 -23.68 20.04
N HIS A 83 29.60 -22.88 19.05
CA HIS A 83 30.55 -21.78 19.23
C HIS A 83 29.98 -20.60 20.05
N ASN A 84 28.65 -20.48 20.19
CA ASN A 84 28.01 -19.44 20.98
C ASN A 84 28.04 -19.71 22.49
N HIS A 85 28.37 -20.93 22.93
CA HIS A 85 28.38 -21.28 24.35
C HIS A 85 29.34 -20.39 25.17
N ALA A 86 30.52 -20.07 24.62
CA ALA A 86 31.47 -19.16 25.25
C ALA A 86 30.93 -17.72 25.36
N ARG A 87 30.04 -17.30 24.45
CA ARG A 87 29.36 -16.00 24.53
C ARG A 87 28.31 -16.01 25.64
N PHE A 88 27.50 -17.06 25.74
CA PHE A 88 26.51 -17.20 26.83
C PHE A 88 27.15 -17.12 28.23
N LEU A 89 28.31 -17.75 28.43
CA LEU A 89 29.03 -17.64 29.71
C LEU A 89 29.42 -16.20 30.05
N LYS A 90 29.84 -15.40 29.06
CA LYS A 90 30.16 -13.98 29.27
C LYS A 90 28.92 -13.14 29.57
N GLU A 91 27.79 -13.42 28.92
CA GLU A 91 26.53 -12.71 29.22
C GLU A 91 26.01 -13.09 30.64
N ILE A 92 26.13 -14.34 31.05
CA ILE A 92 25.78 -14.81 32.42
C ILE A 92 26.67 -14.14 33.48
N GLU A 93 27.97 -14.00 33.19
CA GLU A 93 28.91 -13.26 34.03
C GLU A 93 28.51 -11.78 34.14
N PHE A 94 28.21 -11.13 33.02
CA PHE A 94 27.73 -9.75 33.01
C PHE A 94 26.43 -9.57 33.80
N ALA A 95 25.46 -10.47 33.63
CA ALA A 95 24.21 -10.48 34.39
C ALA A 95 24.48 -10.51 35.91
N SER A 96 25.42 -11.36 36.32
CA SER A 96 25.83 -11.48 37.73
C SER A 96 26.52 -10.20 38.26
N ASP A 97 27.35 -9.58 37.42
CA ASP A 97 28.07 -8.34 37.74
C ASP A 97 27.14 -7.16 37.99
N ILE A 98 26.15 -6.96 37.12
CA ILE A 98 25.16 -5.88 37.29
C ILE A 98 24.09 -6.22 38.34
N GLY A 99 24.03 -7.48 38.80
CA GLY A 99 23.05 -7.93 39.77
C GLY A 99 21.67 -8.23 39.18
N ALA A 100 21.61 -8.62 37.90
CA ALA A 100 20.40 -9.16 37.30
C ALA A 100 19.96 -10.45 38.00
N THR A 101 18.65 -10.70 38.00
CA THR A 101 18.03 -11.90 38.62
C THR A 101 17.37 -12.82 37.59
N LEU A 102 17.34 -12.39 36.33
CA LEU A 102 16.70 -13.08 35.23
C LEU A 102 17.50 -12.83 33.94
N PHE A 103 17.70 -13.90 33.15
CA PHE A 103 18.40 -13.90 31.88
C PHE A 103 17.45 -14.37 30.77
N VAL A 104 17.22 -13.56 29.75
CA VAL A 104 16.30 -13.82 28.64
C VAL A 104 17.06 -14.31 27.40
N ILE A 105 16.56 -15.36 26.76
CA ILE A 105 17.07 -15.88 25.48
C ILE A 105 15.92 -16.21 24.54
N HIS A 106 16.14 -16.15 23.22
CA HIS A 106 15.11 -16.41 22.23
C HIS A 106 14.93 -17.92 21.96
N LEU A 107 13.68 -18.36 21.79
CA LEU A 107 13.37 -19.70 21.29
C LEU A 107 13.66 -19.80 19.78
N THR A 108 14.53 -20.74 19.41
CA THR A 108 14.79 -21.09 18.00
C THR A 108 14.34 -22.53 17.73
N ALA A 109 13.18 -22.70 17.09
CA ALA A 109 12.60 -24.01 16.81
C ALA A 109 12.93 -24.58 15.41
N GLU A 110 13.78 -23.90 14.62
CA GLU A 110 14.12 -24.27 13.23
C GLU A 110 14.68 -25.70 13.09
N GLU A 111 15.50 -26.15 14.04
CA GLU A 111 16.07 -27.51 14.08
C GLU A 111 15.22 -28.47 14.95
N GLY A 112 14.01 -28.06 15.35
CA GLY A 112 13.09 -28.81 16.22
C GLY A 112 13.27 -28.52 17.72
N VAL A 113 12.14 -28.50 18.45
CA VAL A 113 12.10 -28.16 19.89
C VAL A 113 12.96 -29.11 20.74
N GLU A 114 13.01 -30.39 20.39
CA GLU A 114 13.85 -31.38 21.08
C GLU A 114 15.35 -31.03 21.01
N ASN A 115 15.82 -30.61 19.83
CA ASN A 115 17.22 -30.23 19.64
C ASN A 115 17.57 -28.95 20.38
N TYR A 116 16.64 -27.98 20.41
CA TYR A 116 16.78 -26.77 21.20
C TYR A 116 16.85 -27.07 22.71
N VAL A 117 15.98 -27.94 23.24
CA VAL A 117 16.05 -28.33 24.66
C VAL A 117 17.37 -29.02 25.00
N ASN A 118 17.89 -29.87 24.11
CA ASN A 118 19.19 -30.51 24.31
C ASN A 118 20.34 -29.48 24.37
N SER A 119 20.30 -28.45 23.52
CA SER A 119 21.32 -27.40 23.52
C SER A 119 21.20 -26.43 24.71
N LEU A 120 20.02 -26.34 25.34
CA LEU A 120 19.82 -25.56 26.56
C LEU A 120 20.40 -26.19 27.83
N ILE A 121 20.63 -27.50 27.85
CA ILE A 121 21.06 -28.23 29.06
C ILE A 121 22.27 -27.57 29.78
N PRO A 122 23.35 -27.18 29.08
CA PRO A 122 24.47 -26.46 29.70
C PRO A 122 24.05 -25.11 30.28
N ILE A 123 23.28 -24.31 29.52
CA ILE A 123 22.82 -22.97 29.94
C ILE A 123 21.91 -23.05 31.18
N ILE A 124 21.03 -24.05 31.25
CA ILE A 124 20.17 -24.30 32.43
C ILE A 124 21.03 -24.58 33.67
N ARG A 125 22.14 -25.32 33.51
CA ARG A 125 23.07 -25.61 34.62
C ARG A 125 23.81 -24.34 35.05
N ASP A 126 24.40 -23.62 34.10
CA ASP A 126 25.22 -22.43 34.37
C ASP A 126 24.39 -21.30 35.03
N THR A 127 23.16 -21.08 34.56
CA THR A 127 22.21 -20.14 35.19
C THR A 127 21.78 -20.58 36.58
N GLY A 128 21.59 -21.89 36.78
CA GLY A 128 21.25 -22.45 38.09
C GLY A 128 22.37 -22.29 39.14
N GLU A 129 23.63 -22.46 38.73
CA GLU A 129 24.81 -22.29 39.59
C GLU A 129 25.05 -20.83 40.00
N THR A 130 24.64 -19.88 39.16
CA THR A 130 24.73 -18.43 39.39
C THR A 130 23.48 -17.82 40.03
N ASN A 131 22.48 -18.66 40.37
CA ASN A 131 21.19 -18.23 40.94
C ASN A 131 20.40 -17.25 40.05
N LEU A 132 20.64 -17.30 38.73
CA LEU A 132 19.91 -16.57 37.70
C LEU A 132 18.72 -17.40 37.22
N ARG A 133 17.54 -16.77 37.12
CA ARG A 133 16.40 -17.42 36.45
C ARG A 133 16.60 -17.33 34.94
N LEU A 134 16.30 -18.42 34.23
CA LEU A 134 16.33 -18.43 32.77
C LEU A 134 14.91 -18.18 32.24
N SER A 135 14.78 -17.28 31.28
CA SER A 135 13.52 -16.98 30.62
C SER A 135 13.68 -17.17 29.11
N ILE A 136 12.82 -17.99 28.52
CA ILE A 136 12.87 -18.30 27.09
C ILE A 136 11.76 -17.52 26.41
N GLU A 137 12.11 -16.68 25.47
CA GLU A 137 11.22 -15.74 24.81
C GLU A 137 10.64 -16.30 23.51
N ASN A 138 9.36 -16.01 23.26
CA ASN A 138 8.76 -16.30 21.96
C ASN A 138 9.21 -15.30 20.89
N THR A 139 9.28 -15.81 19.68
CA THR A 139 9.63 -15.12 18.44
C THR A 139 8.43 -15.12 17.50
N PRO A 140 8.41 -14.32 16.41
CA PRO A 140 7.33 -14.37 15.43
C PRO A 140 7.13 -15.76 14.79
N LEU A 141 8.14 -16.64 14.86
CA LEU A 141 8.11 -17.99 14.30
C LEU A 141 7.73 -19.07 15.31
N THR A 142 7.62 -18.75 16.60
CA THR A 142 7.38 -19.76 17.64
C THR A 142 6.01 -19.58 18.27
N GLY A 143 5.24 -20.68 18.30
CA GLY A 143 3.86 -20.71 18.77
C GLY A 143 3.70 -21.24 20.19
N PRO A 144 2.47 -21.19 20.76
CA PRO A 144 2.19 -21.74 22.07
C PRO A 144 2.40 -23.26 22.13
N GLU A 145 2.25 -23.97 21.02
CA GLU A 145 2.54 -25.42 20.94
C GLU A 145 4.02 -25.73 21.14
N ASP A 146 4.93 -24.91 20.59
CA ASP A 146 6.38 -25.08 20.78
C ASP A 146 6.75 -24.93 22.25
N PHE A 147 6.18 -23.93 22.93
CA PHE A 147 6.36 -23.74 24.38
C PHE A 147 5.76 -24.88 25.19
N ASN A 148 4.54 -25.31 24.86
CA ASN A 148 3.91 -26.46 25.52
C ASN A 148 4.78 -27.72 25.40
N ARG A 149 5.32 -27.98 24.20
CA ARG A 149 6.19 -29.13 23.93
C ARG A 149 7.54 -28.99 24.65
N MET A 150 8.15 -27.81 24.58
CA MET A 150 9.44 -27.51 25.20
C MET A 150 9.37 -27.74 26.71
N PHE A 151 8.36 -27.19 27.39
CA PHE A 151 8.20 -27.34 28.83
C PHE A 151 7.81 -28.77 29.24
N ASP A 152 7.08 -29.52 28.41
CA ASP A 152 6.86 -30.95 28.65
C ASP A 152 8.20 -31.73 28.69
N ILE A 153 9.15 -31.40 27.79
CA ILE A 153 10.47 -32.04 27.74
C ILE A 153 11.34 -31.58 28.92
N ILE A 154 11.41 -30.27 29.19
CA ILE A 154 12.20 -29.69 30.30
C ILE A 154 11.76 -30.26 31.65
N GLN A 155 10.44 -30.43 31.87
CA GLN A 155 9.91 -31.05 33.10
C GLN A 155 10.25 -32.54 33.21
N GLY A 156 10.56 -33.21 32.09
CA GLY A 156 10.97 -34.61 32.05
C GLY A 156 12.47 -34.84 32.29
N LEU A 157 13.31 -33.79 32.29
CA LEU A 157 14.75 -33.92 32.48
C LEU A 157 15.10 -34.41 33.89
N LYS A 158 15.80 -35.53 33.97
CA LYS A 158 16.29 -36.10 35.24
C LYS A 158 17.71 -35.62 35.50
N ASN A 159 18.01 -35.26 36.75
CA ASN A 159 19.35 -34.84 37.25
C ASN A 159 19.76 -33.38 36.99
N ILE A 160 18.85 -32.48 36.61
CA ILE A 160 19.10 -31.03 36.52
C ILE A 160 17.92 -30.30 37.15
N SER A 161 18.18 -29.25 37.95
CA SER A 161 17.12 -28.38 38.45
C SER A 161 16.58 -27.52 37.32
N THR A 162 15.27 -27.57 37.06
CA THR A 162 14.61 -26.79 36.00
C THR A 162 13.58 -25.81 36.56
N GLN A 163 13.47 -25.69 37.89
CA GLN A 163 12.48 -24.82 38.56
C GLN A 163 12.72 -23.33 38.31
N HIS A 164 13.95 -22.94 37.94
CA HIS A 164 14.33 -21.56 37.63
C HIS A 164 14.15 -21.20 36.15
N VAL A 165 13.62 -22.11 35.32
CA VAL A 165 13.38 -21.90 33.89
C VAL A 165 11.91 -21.52 33.65
N GLY A 166 11.68 -20.45 32.90
CA GLY A 166 10.34 -20.00 32.52
C GLY A 166 10.30 -19.34 31.14
N MET A 167 9.15 -18.77 30.82
CA MET A 167 8.86 -18.13 29.55
C MET A 167 8.86 -16.61 29.70
N CYS A 168 9.58 -15.93 28.80
CA CYS A 168 9.32 -14.53 28.51
C CYS A 168 8.22 -14.48 27.44
N LEU A 169 7.12 -13.80 27.74
CA LEU A 169 6.08 -13.55 26.75
C LEU A 169 6.33 -12.19 26.11
N ASP A 170 6.81 -12.20 24.88
CA ASP A 170 6.79 -11.03 24.00
C ASP A 170 5.43 -10.92 23.33
N LEU A 171 4.72 -9.83 23.66
CA LEU A 171 3.38 -9.58 23.15
C LEU A 171 3.37 -9.25 21.65
N GLY A 172 4.35 -8.50 21.16
CA GLY A 172 4.42 -8.10 19.76
C GLY A 172 4.72 -9.30 18.87
N HIS A 173 5.70 -10.11 19.24
CA HIS A 173 5.97 -11.39 18.59
C HIS A 173 4.77 -12.34 18.69
N ALA A 174 4.09 -12.43 19.84
CA ALA A 174 2.87 -13.24 19.96
C ALA A 174 1.74 -12.73 19.06
N ASN A 175 1.68 -11.41 18.81
CA ASN A 175 0.75 -10.80 17.88
C ASN A 175 1.10 -11.08 16.41
N LEU A 176 2.38 -11.33 16.09
CA LEU A 176 2.84 -11.66 14.75
C LEU A 176 2.93 -13.17 14.49
N CYS A 177 2.97 -13.98 15.54
CA CYS A 177 3.04 -15.43 15.46
C CYS A 177 1.90 -15.97 14.59
N ALA A 178 2.24 -16.77 13.57
CA ALA A 178 1.29 -17.26 12.56
C ALA A 178 0.04 -17.92 13.19
N SER A 179 0.23 -18.67 14.28
CA SER A 179 -0.85 -19.37 14.99
C SER A 179 -1.83 -18.46 15.75
N THR A 180 -1.41 -17.23 16.07
CA THR A 180 -2.15 -16.29 16.95
C THR A 180 -2.12 -14.87 16.39
N ARG A 181 -1.95 -14.72 15.06
CA ARG A 181 -1.70 -13.43 14.43
C ARG A 181 -2.88 -12.46 14.62
N ASN A 182 -2.58 -11.28 15.14
CA ASN A 182 -3.55 -10.27 15.60
C ASN A 182 -4.48 -10.73 16.75
N ASP A 183 -4.12 -11.81 17.43
CA ASP A 183 -4.81 -12.34 18.61
C ASP A 183 -3.79 -12.91 19.63
N TYR A 184 -2.93 -12.04 20.15
CA TYR A 184 -1.95 -12.40 21.19
C TYR A 184 -2.61 -12.95 22.47
N LEU A 185 -3.91 -12.70 22.70
CA LEU A 185 -4.63 -13.27 23.85
C LEU A 185 -4.81 -14.77 23.69
N SER A 186 -5.09 -15.21 22.46
CA SER A 186 -5.17 -16.63 22.10
C SER A 186 -3.84 -17.36 22.33
N PHE A 187 -2.70 -16.69 22.16
CA PHE A 187 -1.38 -17.27 22.48
C PHE A 187 -1.36 -17.74 23.94
N ILE A 188 -1.75 -16.87 24.87
CA ILE A 188 -1.77 -17.19 26.30
C ILE A 188 -2.85 -18.23 26.64
N ASP A 189 -4.00 -18.15 25.97
CA ASP A 189 -5.12 -19.08 26.18
C ASP A 189 -4.77 -20.50 25.73
N GLN A 190 -3.87 -20.65 24.74
CA GLN A 190 -3.37 -21.94 24.25
C GLN A 190 -2.16 -22.49 25.04
N LEU A 191 -1.50 -21.67 25.86
CA LEU A 191 -0.43 -22.14 26.75
C LEU A 191 -1.00 -22.98 27.89
N LYS A 192 -0.50 -24.22 28.03
CA LYS A 192 -0.76 -25.08 29.19
C LYS A 192 -0.46 -24.31 30.47
N LEU A 193 -1.29 -24.50 31.51
CA LEU A 193 -1.09 -23.87 32.82
C LEU A 193 0.27 -24.22 33.46
N THR A 194 0.91 -25.30 33.01
CA THR A 194 2.24 -25.73 33.44
C THR A 194 3.39 -24.93 32.84
N VAL A 195 3.16 -24.11 31.80
CA VAL A 195 4.16 -23.18 31.25
C VAL A 195 4.26 -21.95 32.15
N PRO A 196 5.39 -21.73 32.86
CA PRO A 196 5.52 -20.64 33.79
C PRO A 196 5.95 -19.36 33.06
N ILE A 197 5.01 -18.43 32.86
CA ILE A 197 5.33 -17.08 32.38
C ILE A 197 5.92 -16.31 33.55
N ASN A 198 7.21 -15.95 33.47
CA ASN A 198 7.96 -15.30 34.54
C ASN A 198 8.50 -13.92 34.16
N HIS A 199 8.37 -13.54 32.88
CA HIS A 199 8.77 -12.24 32.33
C HIS A 199 7.85 -11.88 31.15
N VAL A 200 7.63 -10.59 30.89
CA VAL A 200 6.79 -10.11 29.78
C VAL A 200 7.47 -8.94 29.09
N HIS A 201 7.51 -9.01 27.78
CA HIS A 201 8.03 -8.06 26.82
C HIS A 201 6.84 -7.41 26.13
N LEU A 202 6.69 -6.10 26.30
CA LEU A 202 5.44 -5.40 26.04
C LEU A 202 5.65 -4.18 25.15
N HIS A 203 5.20 -4.32 23.91
CA HIS A 203 5.02 -3.25 22.94
C HIS A 203 3.78 -3.51 22.08
N GLU A 204 3.41 -2.54 21.26
CA GLU A 204 2.36 -2.70 20.25
C GLU A 204 2.96 -2.81 18.85
N ASN A 205 2.20 -3.35 17.91
CA ASN A 205 2.59 -3.45 16.50
C ASN A 205 1.59 -2.67 15.64
N TYR A 206 2.06 -2.09 14.52
CA TYR A 206 1.20 -1.42 13.56
C TYR A 206 0.94 -2.35 12.38
N GLY A 207 -0.27 -2.90 12.31
CA GLY A 207 -0.58 -3.96 11.36
C GLY A 207 0.24 -5.23 11.66
N ASP A 208 0.75 -5.87 10.62
CA ASP A 208 1.49 -7.14 10.70
C ASP A 208 3.02 -6.96 10.69
N SER A 209 3.49 -5.79 11.10
CA SER A 209 4.92 -5.49 11.21
C SER A 209 5.32 -5.38 12.67
N ASP A 210 6.55 -5.76 12.97
CA ASP A 210 7.12 -5.68 14.31
C ASP A 210 7.54 -4.26 14.68
N SER A 211 6.56 -3.36 14.63
CA SER A 211 6.73 -1.91 14.67
C SER A 211 7.15 -1.40 16.04
N HIS A 212 7.08 -2.23 17.08
CA HIS A 212 7.71 -1.88 18.34
C HIS A 212 7.19 -0.53 18.85
N LEU A 213 5.87 -0.31 18.80
CA LEU A 213 5.24 0.93 19.25
C LEU A 213 5.12 0.95 20.78
N THR A 214 5.23 2.15 21.37
CA THR A 214 4.95 2.30 22.80
C THR A 214 3.50 1.94 23.10
N VAL A 215 3.28 1.18 24.16
CA VAL A 215 1.95 0.74 24.58
C VAL A 215 1.03 1.95 24.81
N PHE A 216 -0.17 1.90 24.25
CA PHE A 216 -1.17 2.98 24.19
C PHE A 216 -0.86 4.13 23.22
N THR A 217 0.15 3.99 22.36
CA THR A 217 0.33 4.88 21.20
C THR A 217 -0.12 4.23 19.90
N GLY A 218 -0.26 2.90 19.87
CA GLY A 218 -0.81 2.11 18.77
C GLY A 218 -2.29 1.79 18.96
N PRO A 219 -2.78 0.62 18.52
CA PRO A 219 -4.21 0.24 18.57
C PRO A 219 -4.88 0.39 19.94
N ALA A 220 -4.16 0.14 21.04
CA ALA A 220 -4.65 0.28 22.41
C ALA A 220 -4.88 1.72 22.85
N ARG A 221 -4.46 2.71 22.05
CA ARG A 221 -4.86 4.12 22.22
C ARG A 221 -6.38 4.25 22.10
N ASP A 222 -6.94 3.63 21.06
CA ASP A 222 -8.37 3.71 20.71
C ASP A 222 -9.17 2.59 21.37
N ASP A 223 -8.57 1.40 21.51
CA ASP A 223 -9.21 0.23 22.12
C ASP A 223 -8.29 -0.55 23.07
N GLU A 224 -8.32 -0.22 24.35
CA GLU A 224 -7.51 -0.90 25.38
C GLU A 224 -8.04 -2.29 25.81
N ARG A 225 -9.10 -2.84 25.18
CA ARG A 225 -9.69 -4.14 25.57
C ARG A 225 -8.69 -5.28 25.49
N GLY A 226 -7.80 -5.28 24.49
CA GLY A 226 -6.75 -6.28 24.35
C GLY A 226 -5.80 -6.28 25.55
N ILE A 227 -5.25 -5.12 25.90
CA ILE A 227 -4.34 -4.96 27.05
C ILE A 227 -5.03 -5.31 28.38
N ARG A 228 -6.31 -4.94 28.56
CA ARG A 228 -7.10 -5.40 29.72
C ARG A 228 -7.25 -6.92 29.74
N GLY A 229 -7.46 -7.53 28.58
CA GLY A 229 -7.55 -8.97 28.41
C GLY A 229 -6.26 -9.69 28.77
N LEU A 230 -5.11 -9.12 28.41
CA LEU A 230 -3.77 -9.61 28.73
C LEU A 230 -3.54 -9.59 30.24
N MET A 231 -3.72 -8.41 30.86
CA MET A 231 -3.54 -8.23 32.30
C MET A 231 -4.41 -9.19 33.11
N LYS A 232 -5.65 -9.44 32.66
CA LYS A 232 -6.55 -10.41 33.31
C LYS A 232 -5.99 -11.84 33.23
N ARG A 233 -5.44 -12.26 32.08
CA ARG A 233 -4.87 -13.59 31.90
C ARG A 233 -3.59 -13.78 32.70
N LEU A 234 -2.72 -12.76 32.72
CA LEU A 234 -1.52 -12.76 33.57
C LEU A 234 -1.90 -12.88 35.06
N LYS A 235 -2.90 -12.11 35.52
CA LYS A 235 -3.39 -12.21 36.91
C LYS A 235 -4.00 -13.58 37.22
N ASN A 236 -4.76 -14.17 36.29
CA ASN A 236 -5.31 -15.52 36.42
C ASN A 236 -4.23 -16.61 36.51
N ARG A 237 -3.08 -16.39 35.88
CA ARG A 237 -1.90 -17.29 35.94
C ARG A 237 -0.98 -17.00 37.14
N ASN A 238 -1.38 -16.12 38.06
CA ASN A 238 -0.58 -15.67 39.20
C ASN A 238 0.79 -15.10 38.78
N PHE A 239 0.84 -14.37 37.66
CA PHE A 239 2.06 -13.73 37.21
C PHE A 239 2.60 -12.75 38.27
N SER A 240 3.87 -12.90 38.60
CA SER A 240 4.59 -12.04 39.56
C SER A 240 5.97 -11.60 39.05
N GLY A 241 6.11 -11.54 37.71
CA GLY A 241 7.35 -11.16 37.03
C GLY A 241 7.44 -9.66 36.75
N ALA A 242 8.44 -9.29 35.94
CA ALA A 242 8.57 -7.94 35.40
C ALA A 242 7.90 -7.85 34.01
N ILE A 243 7.29 -6.70 33.74
CA ILE A 243 6.80 -6.30 32.42
C ILE A 243 7.74 -5.21 31.91
N ILE A 244 8.48 -5.50 30.85
CA ILE A 244 9.44 -4.58 30.24
C ILE A 244 8.77 -3.90 29.06
N LEU A 245 8.78 -2.56 29.07
CA LEU A 245 8.36 -1.74 27.94
C LEU A 245 9.54 -1.62 26.98
N GLU A 246 9.46 -2.33 25.86
CA GLU A 246 10.60 -2.60 24.99
C GLU A 246 10.90 -1.49 24.00
N GLN A 247 10.80 -0.24 24.42
CA GLN A 247 10.98 0.93 23.56
C GLN A 247 11.67 2.08 24.26
N TRP A 248 12.33 2.90 23.43
CA TRP A 248 12.82 4.21 23.84
C TRP A 248 12.16 5.28 22.97
N PRO A 249 10.93 5.72 23.34
CA PRO A 249 10.18 6.67 22.54
C PRO A 249 10.69 8.10 22.73
N VAL A 250 10.37 8.95 21.76
CA VAL A 250 10.59 10.40 21.83
C VAL A 250 9.20 11.07 21.86
N PRO A 251 8.81 11.74 22.97
CA PRO A 251 9.56 11.89 24.22
C PRO A 251 9.51 10.64 25.15
N PRO A 252 10.54 10.37 25.99
CA PRO A 252 10.58 9.21 26.91
C PRO A 252 9.46 9.20 27.96
N THR A 253 8.84 10.36 28.22
CA THR A 253 7.72 10.49 29.17
C THR A 253 6.51 9.62 28.81
N LEU A 254 6.40 9.15 27.55
CA LEU A 254 5.39 8.17 27.14
C LEU A 254 5.50 6.84 27.90
N LEU A 255 6.72 6.41 28.26
CA LEU A 255 6.93 5.21 29.08
C LEU A 255 6.31 5.36 30.47
N THR A 256 6.46 6.53 31.09
CA THR A 256 5.86 6.83 32.39
C THR A 256 4.34 6.81 32.31
N GLN A 257 3.76 7.39 31.25
CA GLN A 257 2.31 7.38 31.03
C GLN A 257 1.77 5.95 30.83
N ALA A 258 2.46 5.14 30.02
CA ALA A 258 2.10 3.76 29.78
C ALA A 258 2.12 2.94 31.09
N ARG A 259 3.21 3.04 31.86
CA ARG A 259 3.34 2.39 33.17
C ARG A 259 2.19 2.72 34.12
N GLU A 260 1.90 4.01 34.31
CA GLU A 260 0.83 4.45 35.20
C GLU A 260 -0.55 3.93 34.75
N ARG A 261 -0.78 3.83 33.44
CA ARG A 261 -2.01 3.26 32.90
C ARG A 261 -2.09 1.75 33.10
N LEU A 262 -0.99 1.02 32.93
CA LEU A 262 -0.93 -0.44 33.18
C LEU A 262 -1.20 -0.75 34.66
N TYR A 263 -0.62 0.01 35.59
CA TYR A 263 -0.94 -0.14 37.02
C TYR A 263 -2.42 0.09 37.32
N ARG A 264 -3.02 1.16 36.77
CA ARG A 264 -4.46 1.41 36.92
C ARG A 264 -5.33 0.30 36.33
N ILE A 265 -4.88 -0.37 35.26
CA ILE A 265 -5.59 -1.52 34.69
C ILE A 265 -5.46 -2.72 35.63
N TRP A 266 -4.26 -3.01 36.11
CA TRP A 266 -3.97 -4.12 37.01
C TRP A 266 -4.80 -4.05 38.31
N ASP A 267 -4.82 -2.87 38.94
CA ASP A 267 -5.52 -2.64 40.22
C ASP A 267 -7.04 -2.76 40.10
N LYS A 268 -7.60 -2.57 38.88
CA LYS A 268 -9.03 -2.71 38.62
C LYS A 268 -9.49 -4.14 38.34
N ILE A 269 -8.56 -5.08 38.16
CA ILE A 269 -8.91 -6.48 37.92
C ILE A 269 -9.16 -7.15 39.28
N PRO A 270 -10.34 -7.75 39.54
CA PRO A 270 -10.62 -8.42 40.81
C PRO A 270 -9.59 -9.51 41.10
N ASP A 271 -9.22 -9.67 42.36
CA ASP A 271 -8.39 -10.80 42.78
C ASP A 271 -9.16 -12.11 42.55
N ASN A 272 -8.48 -13.10 41.94
CA ASN A 272 -9.09 -14.38 41.60
C ASN A 272 -9.42 -15.16 42.90
N PRO A 273 -10.69 -15.53 43.18
CA PRO A 273 -11.06 -16.18 44.44
C PRO A 273 -10.60 -17.65 44.56
N PHE A 274 -9.92 -18.22 43.56
CA PHE A 274 -9.46 -19.61 43.56
C PHE A 274 -7.95 -19.73 43.29
N PRO A 275 -7.13 -20.10 44.29
CA PRO A 275 -5.72 -20.44 44.05
C PRO A 275 -5.62 -21.83 43.39
N PRO A 276 -4.76 -22.04 42.39
CA PRO A 276 -4.47 -23.38 41.89
C PRO A 276 -3.67 -24.16 42.94
N THR A 277 -4.29 -25.20 43.50
CA THR A 277 -3.67 -26.15 44.43
C THR A 277 -2.62 -27.04 43.72
N SER A 278 -1.52 -27.31 44.43
CA SER A 278 -0.38 -28.17 44.04
C SER A 278 -0.74 -29.60 43.57
N PRO A 279 0.17 -30.28 42.83
CA PRO A 279 -0.15 -31.49 42.08
C PRO A 279 -0.02 -32.76 42.92
N CYS A 280 -1.03 -33.64 42.91
CA CYS A 280 -0.82 -35.06 43.18
C CYS A 280 -1.92 -35.99 42.65
N ALA A 281 -1.45 -37.17 42.24
CA ALA A 281 -2.10 -38.47 42.20
C ALA A 281 -2.95 -38.86 40.97
N LYS A 282 -2.38 -39.84 40.25
CA LYS A 282 -2.98 -40.75 39.27
C LYS A 282 -4.26 -41.42 39.81
N SER A 283 -5.27 -41.58 38.95
CA SER A 283 -6.07 -42.80 38.91
C SER A 283 -6.68 -43.02 37.52
N ALA A 284 -6.37 -44.17 36.93
CA ALA A 284 -7.06 -44.73 35.77
C ALA A 284 -8.52 -45.04 36.11
N LEU A 285 -9.42 -45.00 35.10
CA LEU A 285 -10.57 -45.92 34.95
C LEU A 285 -11.36 -45.63 33.66
N ASN A 286 -11.20 -46.55 32.69
CA ASN A 286 -12.14 -47.16 31.73
C ASN A 286 -13.19 -46.36 30.91
N PRO A 287 -13.47 -46.81 29.66
CA PRO A 287 -14.42 -46.19 28.74
C PRO A 287 -15.87 -46.60 29.08
N PRO A 288 -16.90 -45.78 28.74
CA PRO A 288 -18.27 -46.22 28.88
C PRO A 288 -18.81 -46.88 27.60
N ASP A 289 -19.61 -47.90 27.89
CA ASP A 289 -20.32 -48.83 27.03
C ASP A 289 -21.16 -48.25 25.89
N GLU A 290 -21.29 -49.10 24.87
CA GLU A 290 -22.33 -49.11 23.86
C GLU A 290 -23.74 -49.15 24.48
N THR A 291 -24.63 -48.25 24.06
CA THR A 291 -26.06 -48.58 23.91
C THR A 291 -26.64 -47.87 22.69
N VAL A 292 -27.12 -48.69 21.75
CA VAL A 292 -27.94 -48.33 20.60
C VAL A 292 -29.39 -48.09 21.07
N PRO A 293 -30.11 -47.13 20.47
CA PRO A 293 -31.50 -47.40 20.10
C PRO A 293 -31.80 -47.08 18.63
N GLU A 294 -32.48 -48.03 18.00
CA GLU A 294 -32.99 -47.98 16.63
C GLU A 294 -34.21 -47.05 16.44
N SER A 295 -34.22 -46.45 15.24
CA SER A 295 -35.37 -46.24 14.34
C SER A 295 -36.30 -45.01 14.48
N ASN A 296 -36.41 -44.36 13.31
CA ASN A 296 -37.61 -43.74 12.70
C ASN A 296 -38.21 -42.47 13.32
N LYS A 297 -37.85 -41.31 12.74
CA LYS A 297 -38.73 -40.42 11.93
C LYS A 297 -38.05 -39.06 11.69
N TRP A 298 -38.05 -38.59 10.44
CA TRP A 298 -37.65 -37.22 10.07
C TRP A 298 -38.48 -36.16 10.80
N PRO A 299 -37.89 -35.10 11.37
CA PRO A 299 -38.64 -33.89 11.71
C PRO A 299 -38.82 -33.02 10.47
N LYS A 300 -40.08 -32.67 10.22
CA LYS A 300 -40.56 -31.75 9.19
C LYS A 300 -39.98 -30.34 9.38
N SER A 301 -39.90 -29.62 8.26
CA SER A 301 -39.53 -28.22 8.12
C SER A 301 -39.99 -27.31 9.28
N THR A 302 -39.06 -26.64 9.92
CA THR A 302 -39.32 -25.44 10.73
C THR A 302 -38.78 -24.22 9.98
N ARG A 303 -39.70 -23.38 9.49
CA ARG A 303 -39.40 -22.02 9.02
C ARG A 303 -38.81 -21.20 10.18
N PRO A 304 -37.73 -20.42 9.98
CA PRO A 304 -37.29 -19.48 11.00
C PRO A 304 -38.27 -18.32 11.13
N ASN A 305 -38.50 -17.93 12.37
CA ASN A 305 -39.43 -16.89 12.81
C ASN A 305 -39.05 -15.51 12.24
N ARG A 306 -40.05 -14.81 11.66
CA ARG A 306 -39.96 -13.38 11.32
C ARG A 306 -40.12 -12.55 12.60
N SER A 307 -39.01 -12.21 13.27
CA SER A 307 -38.90 -11.00 14.11
C SER A 307 -37.52 -10.92 14.77
N ASN A 308 -36.54 -10.30 14.09
CA ASN A 308 -35.48 -9.52 14.73
C ASN A 308 -34.67 -8.78 13.66
N THR A 309 -35.33 -7.81 13.02
CA THR A 309 -34.67 -6.75 12.25
C THR A 309 -34.27 -5.66 13.23
N LYS A 310 -33.05 -5.75 13.80
CA LYS A 310 -32.30 -4.62 14.37
C LYS A 310 -30.86 -5.09 14.64
N GLY A 311 -29.91 -4.57 13.85
CA GLY A 311 -28.46 -4.76 14.07
C GLY A 311 -27.69 -5.29 12.86
N PHE A 312 -27.71 -4.59 11.72
CA PHE A 312 -26.82 -4.86 10.57
C PHE A 312 -25.70 -3.81 10.53
N GLU A 313 -24.76 -3.87 11.49
CA GLU A 313 -23.53 -3.06 11.49
C GLU A 313 -22.35 -3.92 11.98
N ASN A 314 -21.85 -4.80 11.08
CA ASN A 314 -20.46 -5.29 10.94
C ASN A 314 -20.47 -6.44 9.89
N ARG A 315 -20.22 -6.11 8.62
CA ARG A 315 -20.52 -7.02 7.48
C ARG A 315 -19.47 -8.11 7.21
N GLY A 316 -18.19 -7.89 7.52
CA GLY A 316 -17.10 -8.84 7.21
C GLY A 316 -17.04 -10.07 8.12
N ASP A 317 -16.93 -9.87 9.44
CA ASP A 317 -16.79 -10.98 10.40
C ASP A 317 -17.99 -11.92 10.45
N ASN A 318 -19.19 -11.38 10.20
CA ASN A 318 -20.42 -12.17 10.14
C ASN A 318 -20.40 -13.16 8.95
N PHE A 319 -19.87 -12.74 7.80
CA PHE A 319 -19.81 -13.58 6.62
C PHE A 319 -18.73 -14.68 6.72
N ILE A 320 -17.57 -14.36 7.29
CA ILE A 320 -16.51 -15.34 7.54
C ILE A 320 -17.00 -16.44 8.48
N ASN A 321 -17.64 -16.06 9.59
CA ASN A 321 -18.25 -17.01 10.52
C ASN A 321 -19.32 -17.87 9.83
N THR A 322 -20.04 -17.30 8.87
CA THR A 322 -21.03 -18.02 8.08
C THR A 322 -20.37 -19.07 7.17
N ILE A 323 -19.25 -18.74 6.50
CA ILE A 323 -18.46 -19.69 5.72
C ILE A 323 -17.89 -20.80 6.61
N VAL A 324 -17.24 -20.45 7.72
CA VAL A 324 -16.59 -21.41 8.63
C VAL A 324 -17.62 -22.35 9.26
N LYS A 325 -18.76 -21.81 9.71
CA LYS A 325 -19.86 -22.63 10.23
C LYS A 325 -20.41 -23.57 9.18
N ALA A 326 -20.65 -23.08 7.96
CA ALA A 326 -21.10 -23.91 6.86
C ALA A 326 -20.07 -25.02 6.52
N HIS A 327 -18.79 -24.67 6.46
CA HIS A 327 -17.70 -25.63 6.22
C HIS A 327 -17.66 -26.76 7.27
N GLY A 328 -17.87 -26.42 8.55
CA GLY A 328 -17.97 -27.42 9.63
C GLY A 328 -19.25 -28.27 9.58
N CYS A 329 -20.36 -27.71 9.07
CA CYS A 329 -21.63 -28.43 8.93
C CYS A 329 -21.66 -29.36 7.70
N TYR A 330 -20.97 -29.02 6.62
CA TYR A 330 -21.04 -29.72 5.34
C TYR A 330 -19.74 -30.47 5.06
N ARG A 331 -19.85 -31.78 4.89
CA ARG A 331 -18.67 -32.67 4.81
C ARG A 331 -18.24 -32.96 3.39
N SER A 332 -19.19 -32.98 2.46
CA SER A 332 -18.93 -33.33 1.06
C SER A 332 -18.78 -32.10 0.17
N TRP A 333 -18.04 -32.25 -0.94
CA TRP A 333 -17.86 -31.18 -1.92
C TRP A 333 -19.21 -30.66 -2.44
N ARG A 334 -20.15 -31.58 -2.70
CA ARG A 334 -21.53 -31.30 -3.06
C ARG A 334 -22.25 -30.38 -2.09
N GLU A 335 -22.21 -30.71 -0.79
CA GLU A 335 -22.93 -29.96 0.23
C GLU A 335 -22.38 -28.55 0.37
N ARG A 336 -21.05 -28.41 0.28
CA ARG A 336 -20.39 -27.10 0.30
C ARG A 336 -20.73 -26.26 -0.93
N LEU A 337 -20.76 -26.85 -2.12
CA LEU A 337 -21.17 -26.16 -3.35
C LEU A 337 -22.66 -25.79 -3.32
N ASN A 338 -23.53 -26.67 -2.81
CA ASN A 338 -24.95 -26.40 -2.62
C ASN A 338 -25.18 -25.27 -1.62
N TRP A 339 -24.38 -25.19 -0.57
CA TRP A 339 -24.44 -24.10 0.39
C TRP A 339 -24.04 -22.77 -0.26
N VAL A 340 -22.94 -22.74 -1.03
CA VAL A 340 -22.57 -21.54 -1.81
C VAL A 340 -23.73 -21.14 -2.72
N ALA A 341 -24.33 -22.09 -3.45
CA ALA A 341 -25.51 -21.84 -4.28
C ALA A 341 -26.70 -21.29 -3.46
N SER A 342 -26.90 -21.77 -2.23
CA SER A 342 -28.00 -21.30 -1.36
C SER A 342 -27.84 -19.86 -0.86
N LEU A 343 -26.63 -19.30 -0.87
CA LEU A 343 -26.41 -17.88 -0.54
C LEU A 343 -27.10 -16.96 -1.56
N PHE A 344 -27.40 -17.47 -2.75
CA PHE A 344 -28.01 -16.72 -3.85
C PHE A 344 -29.50 -17.01 -4.05
N HIS A 345 -30.17 -17.68 -3.10
CA HIS A 345 -31.58 -18.11 -3.24
C HIS A 345 -32.60 -16.96 -3.20
N ASP A 346 -32.24 -15.81 -2.61
CA ASP A 346 -33.05 -14.60 -2.61
C ASP A 346 -32.45 -13.60 -3.59
N THR A 347 -33.05 -13.43 -4.78
CA THR A 347 -32.53 -12.56 -5.85
C THR A 347 -32.46 -11.08 -5.45
N THR A 348 -32.93 -10.71 -4.26
CA THR A 348 -32.81 -9.36 -3.69
C THR A 348 -31.54 -9.14 -2.84
N LEU A 349 -30.78 -10.19 -2.52
CA LEU A 349 -29.49 -10.11 -1.83
C LEU A 349 -28.35 -10.48 -2.78
N ILE A 350 -27.86 -9.50 -3.53
CA ILE A 350 -26.65 -9.61 -4.36
C ILE A 350 -25.43 -9.50 -3.42
N PRO A 351 -24.47 -10.44 -3.44
CA PRO A 351 -23.27 -10.31 -2.62
C PRO A 351 -22.49 -9.04 -2.95
N ASP A 352 -22.00 -8.38 -1.90
CA ASP A 352 -21.07 -7.26 -2.10
C ASP A 352 -19.68 -7.75 -2.54
N THR A 353 -18.82 -6.81 -2.93
CA THR A 353 -17.46 -7.10 -3.42
C THR A 353 -16.64 -7.91 -2.42
N ASP A 354 -16.74 -7.62 -1.12
CA ASP A 354 -16.00 -8.35 -0.09
C ASP A 354 -16.49 -9.79 0.05
N GLN A 355 -17.81 -10.02 0.01
CA GLN A 355 -18.39 -11.36 0.00
C GLN A 355 -17.96 -12.17 -1.22
N LEU A 356 -17.91 -11.55 -2.41
CA LEU A 356 -17.38 -12.20 -3.61
C LEU A 356 -15.91 -12.58 -3.46
N ILE A 357 -15.09 -11.72 -2.85
CA ILE A 357 -13.67 -12.03 -2.58
C ILE A 357 -13.59 -13.26 -1.66
N TYR A 358 -14.31 -13.29 -0.54
CA TYR A 358 -14.31 -14.46 0.35
C TYR A 358 -14.79 -15.74 -0.34
N LEU A 359 -15.81 -15.66 -1.21
CA LEU A 359 -16.28 -16.80 -1.99
C LEU A 359 -15.23 -17.28 -3.00
N SER A 360 -14.51 -16.37 -3.66
CA SER A 360 -13.42 -16.72 -4.58
C SER A 360 -12.28 -17.45 -3.87
N ILE A 361 -11.91 -16.98 -2.67
CA ILE A 361 -10.89 -17.62 -1.81
C ILE A 361 -11.37 -19.02 -1.37
N TYR A 362 -12.60 -19.10 -0.85
CA TYR A 362 -13.18 -20.37 -0.38
C TYR A 362 -13.26 -21.42 -1.48
N LEU A 363 -13.77 -21.04 -2.65
CA LEU A 363 -13.92 -21.95 -3.80
C LEU A 363 -12.55 -22.37 -4.36
N ARG A 364 -11.55 -21.49 -4.35
CA ARG A 364 -10.18 -21.86 -4.71
C ARG A 364 -9.58 -22.87 -3.76
N PHE A 365 -9.69 -22.67 -2.44
CA PHE A 365 -9.19 -23.64 -1.46
C PHE A 365 -9.93 -24.98 -1.54
N LEU A 366 -11.23 -24.93 -1.83
CA LEU A 366 -12.04 -26.12 -2.06
C LEU A 366 -11.62 -26.87 -3.34
N GLY A 367 -11.41 -26.17 -4.45
CA GLY A 367 -11.06 -26.75 -5.74
C GLY A 367 -9.61 -27.24 -5.85
N THR A 368 -8.68 -26.60 -5.15
CA THR A 368 -7.26 -27.01 -5.07
C THR A 368 -7.01 -28.12 -4.05
N GLY A 369 -8.04 -28.59 -3.34
CA GLY A 369 -7.91 -29.65 -2.35
C GLY A 369 -7.23 -29.24 -1.04
N GLN A 370 -7.02 -27.94 -0.80
CA GLN A 370 -6.51 -27.44 0.49
C GLN A 370 -7.53 -27.65 1.62
N LEU A 371 -8.81 -27.81 1.27
CA LEU A 371 -9.90 -28.17 2.18
C LEU A 371 -10.36 -29.61 1.94
N ALA A 372 -10.10 -30.48 2.92
CA ALA A 372 -10.50 -31.88 2.84
C ALA A 372 -12.02 -32.02 2.72
N CYS A 373 -12.47 -32.87 1.79
CA CYS A 373 -13.86 -33.27 1.62
C CYS A 373 -14.00 -34.76 1.94
N SER A 374 -15.16 -35.16 2.47
CA SER A 374 -15.48 -36.56 2.79
C SER A 374 -16.87 -36.93 2.31
N GLU A 375 -17.12 -38.22 2.10
CA GLU A 375 -18.42 -38.72 1.63
C GLU A 375 -19.53 -38.41 2.65
N ASP A 376 -20.70 -37.96 2.16
CA ASP A 376 -21.88 -37.68 3.01
C ASP A 376 -22.78 -38.92 3.22
N GLY A 377 -22.33 -40.10 2.74
CA GLY A 377 -23.02 -41.38 2.88
C GLY A 377 -24.31 -41.52 2.05
N ARG A 378 -24.69 -40.51 1.26
CA ARG A 378 -25.91 -40.49 0.44
C ARG A 378 -25.56 -40.67 -1.04
N HIS A 379 -26.51 -41.17 -1.83
CA HIS A 379 -26.31 -41.41 -3.27
C HIS A 379 -26.66 -40.17 -4.11
N PHE A 380 -25.73 -39.22 -4.25
CA PHE A 380 -25.92 -38.04 -5.10
C PHE A 380 -24.98 -38.03 -6.30
N ARG A 381 -25.57 -38.27 -7.47
CA ARG A 381 -24.83 -38.27 -8.74
C ARG A 381 -24.29 -36.87 -9.11
N PRO A 382 -23.21 -36.80 -9.92
CA PRO A 382 -22.57 -35.56 -10.37
C PRO A 382 -23.51 -34.46 -10.91
N SER A 383 -24.68 -34.82 -11.43
CA SER A 383 -25.70 -33.88 -11.92
C SER A 383 -26.25 -32.91 -10.88
N HIS A 384 -26.11 -33.20 -9.58
CA HIS A 384 -26.44 -32.26 -8.52
C HIS A 384 -25.41 -31.11 -8.44
N HIS A 385 -24.12 -31.42 -8.60
CA HIS A 385 -23.06 -30.42 -8.60
C HIS A 385 -23.20 -29.49 -9.80
N ALA A 386 -23.45 -30.05 -10.98
CA ALA A 386 -23.71 -29.30 -12.21
C ALA A 386 -24.88 -28.30 -12.04
N LYS A 387 -25.98 -28.72 -11.40
CA LYS A 387 -27.12 -27.82 -11.14
C LYS A 387 -26.76 -26.67 -10.20
N SER A 388 -25.96 -26.93 -9.17
CA SER A 388 -25.51 -25.91 -8.22
C SER A 388 -24.52 -24.94 -8.86
N ALA A 389 -23.59 -25.43 -9.67
CA ALA A 389 -22.69 -24.60 -10.48
C ALA A 389 -23.47 -23.67 -11.41
N TYR A 390 -24.46 -24.19 -12.13
CA TYR A 390 -25.33 -23.39 -12.99
C TYR A 390 -26.08 -22.30 -12.21
N HIS A 391 -26.57 -22.62 -11.00
CA HIS A 391 -27.23 -21.63 -10.15
C HIS A 391 -26.28 -20.54 -9.68
N ILE A 392 -25.07 -20.89 -9.23
CA ILE A 392 -24.04 -19.92 -8.82
C ILE A 392 -23.71 -18.99 -9.97
N GLU A 393 -23.39 -19.50 -11.15
CA GLU A 393 -23.03 -18.68 -12.31
C GLU A 393 -24.17 -17.75 -12.74
N LYS A 394 -25.42 -18.25 -12.73
CA LYS A 394 -26.60 -17.42 -13.03
C LYS A 394 -26.70 -16.21 -12.09
N CYS A 395 -26.33 -16.37 -10.82
CA CYS A 395 -26.38 -15.30 -9.83
C CYS A 395 -25.17 -14.37 -9.91
N LEU A 396 -23.98 -14.88 -10.23
CA LEU A 396 -22.80 -14.05 -10.48
C LEU A 396 -23.03 -13.04 -11.61
N LYS A 397 -23.82 -13.38 -12.64
CA LYS A 397 -24.23 -12.43 -13.70
C LYS A 397 -24.98 -11.20 -13.18
N LEU A 398 -25.62 -11.27 -12.01
CA LEU A 398 -26.30 -10.14 -11.36
C LEU A 398 -25.35 -9.24 -10.57
N CYS A 399 -24.10 -9.69 -10.35
CA CYS A 399 -23.09 -9.02 -9.54
C CYS A 399 -22.12 -8.17 -10.39
N THR A 400 -22.38 -8.01 -11.69
CA THR A 400 -21.45 -7.42 -12.65
C THR A 400 -21.30 -5.91 -12.44
N THR A 401 -20.25 -5.54 -11.72
CA THR A 401 -19.69 -4.19 -11.69
C THR A 401 -18.28 -4.22 -12.28
N GLN A 402 -17.72 -3.06 -12.66
CA GLN A 402 -16.36 -2.97 -13.19
C GLN A 402 -15.31 -3.58 -12.24
N ASP A 403 -15.54 -3.51 -10.92
CA ASP A 403 -14.64 -4.07 -9.90
C ASP A 403 -14.86 -5.57 -9.66
N ASN A 404 -16.08 -6.07 -9.83
CA ASN A 404 -16.42 -7.47 -9.53
C ASN A 404 -16.06 -8.45 -10.67
N MET A 405 -15.92 -7.98 -11.91
CA MET A 405 -15.60 -8.85 -13.05
C MET A 405 -14.31 -9.65 -12.81
N TYR A 406 -13.26 -8.99 -12.30
CA TYR A 406 -11.98 -9.64 -11.97
C TYR A 406 -12.15 -10.74 -10.90
N ILE A 407 -12.95 -10.48 -9.86
CA ILE A 407 -13.20 -11.44 -8.79
C ILE A 407 -13.99 -12.66 -9.31
N MET A 408 -14.99 -12.41 -10.16
CA MET A 408 -15.80 -13.47 -10.78
C MET A 408 -14.96 -14.39 -11.67
N ARG A 409 -13.97 -13.84 -12.41
CA ARG A 409 -13.01 -14.64 -13.19
C ARG A 409 -12.24 -15.64 -12.34
N LYS A 410 -11.93 -15.29 -11.07
CA LYS A 410 -11.29 -16.22 -10.12
C LYS A 410 -12.23 -17.27 -9.56
N ILE A 411 -13.55 -17.15 -9.74
CA ILE A 411 -14.55 -18.12 -9.28
C ILE A 411 -14.82 -19.19 -10.34
N TYR A 412 -14.97 -18.80 -11.61
CA TYR A 412 -15.42 -19.71 -12.67
C TYR A 412 -14.63 -21.02 -12.81
N PRO A 413 -13.29 -21.05 -12.70
CA PRO A 413 -12.52 -22.29 -12.82
C PRO A 413 -12.88 -23.35 -11.78
N TRP A 414 -13.43 -22.95 -10.62
CA TRP A 414 -13.73 -23.85 -9.51
C TRP A 414 -15.16 -24.40 -9.53
N LEU A 415 -15.98 -23.99 -10.50
CA LEU A 415 -17.33 -24.50 -10.68
C LEU A 415 -17.32 -25.70 -11.65
N PRO A 416 -17.96 -26.84 -11.35
CA PRO A 416 -18.03 -27.95 -12.29
C PRO A 416 -18.79 -27.60 -13.57
N SER A 417 -18.50 -28.37 -14.63
CA SER A 417 -19.23 -28.31 -15.88
C SER A 417 -20.69 -28.69 -15.67
N TYR A 418 -21.55 -27.87 -16.26
CA TYR A 418 -22.98 -28.14 -16.32
C TYR A 418 -23.47 -28.32 -17.76
N ASP A 419 -22.58 -28.80 -18.65
CA ASP A 419 -22.95 -29.26 -19.98
C ASP A 419 -23.93 -30.45 -19.91
N THR A 420 -24.64 -30.68 -21.01
CA THR A 420 -25.71 -31.67 -21.16
C THR A 420 -25.31 -33.09 -20.69
N PRO A 421 -24.09 -33.59 -20.97
CA PRO A 421 -23.67 -34.92 -20.50
C PRO A 421 -23.56 -35.05 -18.97
N PHE A 422 -23.43 -33.95 -18.24
CA PHE A 422 -23.26 -33.91 -16.79
C PHE A 422 -24.55 -33.56 -16.04
N THR A 423 -25.54 -32.97 -16.72
CA THR A 423 -26.84 -32.63 -16.12
C THR A 423 -27.89 -33.75 -16.23
N ARG A 424 -27.63 -34.80 -17.02
CA ARG A 424 -28.49 -36.00 -17.12
C ARG A 424 -28.60 -36.77 -15.81
N ALA A 425 -29.61 -37.66 -15.72
CA ALA A 425 -29.85 -38.46 -14.52
C ALA A 425 -28.66 -39.36 -14.13
N GLU A 426 -27.98 -39.95 -15.12
CA GLU A 426 -26.81 -40.83 -14.92
C GLU A 426 -25.57 -40.33 -15.68
N PRO A 427 -24.81 -39.36 -15.13
CA PRO A 427 -23.54 -38.92 -15.71
C PRO A 427 -22.39 -39.86 -15.32
N LEU A 428 -21.28 -39.80 -16.07
CA LEU A 428 -20.05 -40.59 -15.83
C LEU A 428 -20.25 -42.12 -15.70
N THR A 429 -21.24 -42.71 -16.37
CA THR A 429 -21.56 -44.15 -16.25
C THR A 429 -20.46 -45.08 -16.77
N ARG A 430 -19.52 -44.59 -17.57
CA ARG A 430 -18.44 -45.38 -18.16
C ARG A 430 -17.58 -46.08 -17.11
N ILE A 431 -17.37 -45.45 -15.95
CA ILE A 431 -16.59 -46.06 -14.87
C ILE A 431 -17.23 -47.32 -14.31
N ARG A 432 -18.58 -47.40 -14.33
CA ARG A 432 -19.30 -48.63 -13.98
C ARG A 432 -18.95 -49.73 -14.97
N ASP A 433 -19.02 -49.45 -16.26
CA ASP A 433 -18.79 -50.46 -17.29
C ASP A 433 -17.32 -50.95 -17.26
N ILE A 434 -16.38 -50.02 -17.03
CA ILE A 434 -14.96 -50.34 -16.81
C ILE A 434 -14.78 -51.25 -15.58
N ALA A 435 -15.39 -50.93 -14.45
CA ALA A 435 -15.28 -51.70 -13.21
C ALA A 435 -15.96 -53.09 -13.27
N HIS A 436 -16.74 -53.39 -14.32
CA HIS A 436 -17.38 -54.71 -14.51
C HIS A 436 -16.70 -55.56 -15.58
N ARG A 437 -15.64 -55.07 -16.21
CA ARG A 437 -14.85 -55.80 -17.20
C ARG A 437 -14.28 -57.12 -16.64
N ASN A 438 -14.14 -58.11 -17.53
CA ASN A 438 -13.58 -59.43 -17.22
C ASN A 438 -12.11 -59.57 -17.65
N ASP A 439 -11.60 -58.62 -18.42
CA ASP A 439 -10.24 -58.59 -18.99
C ASP A 439 -9.25 -57.76 -18.15
N ILE A 440 -9.55 -57.51 -16.87
CA ILE A 440 -8.67 -56.82 -15.92
C ILE A 440 -8.50 -57.62 -14.62
N PRO A 441 -7.35 -57.55 -13.94
CA PRO A 441 -7.12 -58.25 -12.67
C PRO A 441 -8.16 -57.90 -11.61
N LYS A 442 -8.53 -58.89 -10.78
CA LYS A 442 -9.54 -58.71 -9.72
C LYS A 442 -9.18 -57.58 -8.74
N GLU A 443 -7.91 -57.47 -8.38
CA GLU A 443 -7.42 -56.43 -7.47
C GLU A 443 -7.64 -55.02 -8.04
N LEU A 444 -7.28 -54.80 -9.32
CA LEU A 444 -7.52 -53.53 -10.00
C LEU A 444 -9.03 -53.24 -10.15
N LYS A 445 -9.83 -54.27 -10.42
CA LYS A 445 -11.28 -54.17 -10.51
C LYS A 445 -11.90 -53.70 -9.19
N ASP A 446 -11.47 -54.32 -8.09
CA ASP A 446 -11.92 -53.96 -6.74
C ASP A 446 -11.45 -52.55 -6.36
N GLU A 447 -10.20 -52.18 -6.69
CA GLU A 447 -9.68 -50.83 -6.50
C GLU A 447 -10.51 -49.78 -7.25
N ILE A 448 -10.70 -49.91 -8.57
CA ILE A 448 -11.49 -48.97 -9.39
C ILE A 448 -12.92 -48.85 -8.84
N LYS A 449 -13.51 -49.97 -8.42
CA LYS A 449 -14.86 -50.00 -7.85
C LYS A 449 -14.93 -49.21 -6.54
N HIS A 450 -13.95 -49.38 -5.65
CA HIS A 450 -13.97 -48.77 -4.32
C HIS A 450 -13.45 -47.33 -4.28
N THR A 451 -12.43 -46.99 -5.07
CA THR A 451 -11.78 -45.67 -5.03
C THR A 451 -12.39 -44.66 -6.00
N LEU A 452 -13.02 -45.11 -7.09
CA LEU A 452 -13.63 -44.23 -8.10
C LEU A 452 -15.13 -44.47 -8.28
N GLN A 453 -15.54 -45.67 -8.69
CA GLN A 453 -16.94 -45.90 -9.10
C GLN A 453 -17.94 -45.63 -7.97
N ASN A 454 -17.74 -46.26 -6.81
CA ASN A 454 -18.65 -46.11 -5.67
C ASN A 454 -18.63 -44.68 -5.13
N LYS A 455 -17.46 -44.05 -5.13
CA LYS A 455 -17.26 -42.69 -4.67
C LYS A 455 -17.96 -41.66 -5.56
N LEU A 456 -17.73 -41.70 -6.88
CA LEU A 456 -18.39 -40.81 -7.86
C LEU A 456 -19.92 -40.96 -7.86
N HIS A 457 -20.45 -42.15 -7.57
CA HIS A 457 -21.90 -42.38 -7.43
C HIS A 457 -22.49 -41.88 -6.11
N ARG A 458 -21.65 -41.58 -5.10
CA ARG A 458 -22.05 -41.05 -3.79
C ARG A 458 -21.81 -39.55 -3.72
N CYS A 459 -20.58 -39.12 -3.90
CA CYS A 459 -20.18 -37.72 -4.01
C CYS A 459 -18.87 -37.63 -4.81
N ALA A 460 -18.91 -36.98 -5.97
CA ALA A 460 -17.69 -36.61 -6.69
C ALA A 460 -16.95 -35.49 -5.93
N GLY A 461 -15.63 -35.50 -5.98
CA GLY A 461 -14.76 -34.45 -5.45
C GLY A 461 -13.50 -34.27 -6.29
N PRO A 462 -12.85 -33.09 -6.26
CA PRO A 462 -11.63 -32.82 -7.05
C PRO A 462 -10.53 -33.87 -6.86
N GLU A 463 -10.45 -34.51 -5.69
CA GLU A 463 -9.49 -35.57 -5.39
C GLU A 463 -9.67 -36.82 -6.26
N ASP A 464 -10.85 -37.03 -6.86
CA ASP A 464 -11.11 -38.15 -7.78
C ASP A 464 -10.30 -38.02 -9.08
N LEU A 465 -9.94 -36.79 -9.48
CA LEU A 465 -9.02 -36.55 -10.59
C LEU A 465 -7.62 -37.09 -10.26
N THR A 466 -7.13 -36.84 -9.04
CA THR A 466 -5.82 -37.34 -8.59
C THR A 466 -5.80 -38.87 -8.61
N THR A 467 -6.83 -39.50 -8.07
CA THR A 467 -6.99 -40.97 -8.11
C THR A 467 -7.06 -41.48 -9.55
N SER A 468 -7.81 -40.82 -10.43
CA SER A 468 -7.93 -41.22 -11.83
C SER A 468 -6.62 -41.03 -12.60
N THR A 469 -5.84 -39.98 -12.33
CA THR A 469 -4.53 -39.74 -12.96
C THR A 469 -3.53 -40.81 -12.56
N ALA A 470 -3.40 -41.11 -11.26
CA ALA A 470 -2.48 -42.14 -10.77
C ALA A 470 -2.80 -43.53 -11.36
N LEU A 471 -4.09 -43.85 -11.46
CA LEU A 471 -4.54 -45.08 -12.12
C LEU A 471 -4.21 -45.09 -13.62
N LEU A 472 -4.41 -43.96 -14.31
CA LEU A 472 -4.10 -43.85 -15.73
C LEU A 472 -2.61 -44.04 -15.99
N GLU A 473 -1.74 -43.37 -15.22
CA GLU A 473 -0.29 -43.51 -15.30
C GLU A 473 0.12 -44.98 -15.13
N ARG A 474 -0.40 -45.64 -14.09
CA ARG A 474 -0.11 -47.05 -13.79
C ARG A 474 -0.53 -48.01 -14.90
N ILE A 475 -1.69 -47.80 -15.54
CA ILE A 475 -2.16 -48.68 -16.62
C ILE A 475 -1.56 -48.33 -17.99
N THR A 476 -0.82 -47.22 -18.10
CA THR A 476 -0.12 -46.80 -19.32
C THR A 476 1.40 -46.90 -19.22
N ALA A 477 1.93 -47.38 -18.09
CA ALA A 477 3.36 -47.61 -17.91
C ALA A 477 3.90 -48.64 -18.91
N GLU A 478 5.19 -48.50 -19.25
CA GLU A 478 5.92 -49.49 -20.04
C GLU A 478 5.85 -50.86 -19.33
N ASP A 479 5.76 -51.95 -20.12
CA ASP A 479 5.65 -53.34 -19.64
C ASP A 479 4.35 -53.74 -18.90
N THR A 480 3.20 -53.14 -19.25
CA THR A 480 1.90 -53.55 -18.70
C THR A 480 1.08 -54.45 -19.65
N ASP A 481 0.51 -55.55 -19.13
CA ASP A 481 -0.29 -56.54 -19.89
C ASP A 481 -1.77 -56.16 -20.05
N TYR A 482 -2.13 -54.87 -19.90
CA TYR A 482 -3.53 -54.43 -19.99
C TYR A 482 -4.04 -54.35 -21.44
N THR A 483 -5.31 -54.70 -21.67
CA THR A 483 -5.85 -54.68 -23.04
C THR A 483 -5.93 -53.25 -23.59
N PRO A 484 -5.59 -53.02 -24.89
CA PRO A 484 -5.72 -51.70 -25.51
C PRO A 484 -7.14 -51.13 -25.45
N SER A 485 -8.16 -52.01 -25.45
CA SER A 485 -9.57 -51.63 -25.29
C SER A 485 -9.86 -51.05 -23.91
N PHE A 486 -9.38 -51.68 -22.83
CA PHE A 486 -9.55 -51.16 -21.46
C PHE A 486 -8.84 -49.82 -21.29
N VAL A 487 -7.58 -49.72 -21.71
CA VAL A 487 -6.79 -48.48 -21.60
C VAL A 487 -7.47 -47.34 -22.37
N LYS A 488 -8.02 -47.61 -23.56
CA LYS A 488 -8.77 -46.62 -24.34
C LYS A 488 -10.04 -46.15 -23.61
N GLU A 489 -10.84 -47.06 -23.06
CA GLU A 489 -12.05 -46.70 -22.32
C GLU A 489 -11.73 -45.90 -21.05
N PHE A 490 -10.66 -46.27 -20.32
CA PHE A 490 -10.20 -45.51 -19.15
C PHE A 490 -9.68 -44.11 -19.52
N LYS A 491 -8.97 -43.96 -20.65
CA LYS A 491 -8.57 -42.65 -21.19
C LYS A 491 -9.77 -41.77 -21.52
N ILE A 492 -10.86 -42.34 -22.05
CA ILE A 492 -12.10 -41.59 -22.33
C ILE A 492 -12.77 -41.20 -21.02
N PHE A 493 -12.88 -42.12 -20.06
CA PHE A 493 -13.45 -41.81 -18.74
C PHE A 493 -12.66 -40.70 -18.02
N HIS A 494 -11.34 -40.79 -18.00
CA HIS A 494 -10.47 -39.77 -17.39
C HIS A 494 -10.69 -38.39 -18.03
N ARG A 495 -10.91 -38.34 -19.36
CA ARG A 495 -11.26 -37.11 -20.08
C ARG A 495 -12.64 -36.57 -19.68
N GLU A 496 -13.66 -37.43 -19.63
CA GLU A 496 -14.99 -37.06 -19.16
C GLU A 496 -14.95 -36.51 -17.73
N LEU A 497 -14.09 -37.07 -16.86
CA LEU A 497 -13.87 -36.59 -15.50
C LEU A 497 -13.18 -35.22 -15.46
N LYS A 498 -12.15 -35.01 -16.30
CA LYS A 498 -11.49 -33.69 -16.47
C LYS A 498 -12.47 -32.64 -16.98
N GLU A 499 -13.31 -32.97 -17.95
CA GLU A 499 -14.36 -32.10 -18.46
C GLU A 499 -15.37 -31.74 -17.36
N PHE A 500 -15.79 -32.70 -16.52
CA PHE A 500 -16.72 -32.42 -15.43
C PHE A 500 -16.18 -31.42 -14.41
N PHE A 501 -14.90 -31.51 -14.04
CA PHE A 501 -14.26 -30.59 -13.09
C PHE A 501 -13.65 -29.35 -13.76
N ASN A 502 -13.86 -29.14 -15.06
CA ASN A 502 -13.24 -28.07 -15.85
C ASN A 502 -11.70 -28.04 -15.74
N ALA A 503 -11.07 -29.23 -15.62
CA ALA A 503 -9.63 -29.42 -15.47
C ALA A 503 -8.92 -29.82 -16.79
N SER A 504 -9.55 -29.55 -17.93
CA SER A 504 -8.95 -29.75 -19.26
C SER A 504 -7.94 -28.64 -19.55
N GLY A 505 -6.78 -28.98 -20.11
CA GLY A 505 -5.83 -27.98 -20.60
C GLY A 505 -6.37 -27.22 -21.82
N LEU A 506 -5.72 -26.11 -22.17
CA LEU A 506 -6.13 -25.19 -23.26
C LEU A 506 -6.47 -25.92 -24.57
N GLU A 507 -5.62 -26.84 -25.02
CA GLU A 507 -5.83 -27.58 -26.27
C GLU A 507 -7.12 -28.42 -26.23
N GLY A 508 -7.38 -29.11 -25.12
CA GLY A 508 -8.61 -29.89 -24.95
C GLY A 508 -9.87 -29.01 -24.94
N ILE A 509 -9.81 -27.84 -24.29
CA ILE A 509 -10.92 -26.88 -24.29
C ILE A 509 -11.19 -26.39 -25.72
N LEU A 510 -10.16 -25.95 -26.43
CA LEU A 510 -10.29 -25.44 -27.80
C LEU A 510 -10.78 -26.52 -28.79
N GLU A 511 -10.26 -27.74 -28.69
CA GLU A 511 -10.72 -28.87 -29.53
C GLU A 511 -12.20 -29.20 -29.29
N SER A 512 -12.69 -29.06 -28.06
CA SER A 512 -14.11 -29.26 -27.74
C SER A 512 -15.01 -28.21 -28.39
N LEU A 513 -14.50 -26.99 -28.59
CA LEU A 513 -15.20 -25.87 -29.21
C LEU A 513 -15.24 -25.97 -30.74
N ILE A 514 -14.24 -26.55 -31.41
CA ILE A 514 -14.18 -26.70 -32.89
C ILE A 514 -15.49 -27.24 -33.49
N LYS A 515 -16.12 -28.20 -32.81
CA LYS A 515 -17.38 -28.84 -33.27
C LYS A 515 -18.63 -27.99 -33.05
N LYS A 516 -18.57 -27.01 -32.14
CA LYS A 516 -19.69 -26.18 -31.70
C LYS A 516 -19.66 -24.78 -32.34
N GLU A 517 -18.50 -24.33 -32.82
CA GLU A 517 -18.28 -22.97 -33.32
C GLU A 517 -18.60 -22.76 -34.81
N ASP A 518 -18.77 -21.48 -35.18
CA ASP A 518 -18.89 -21.03 -36.58
C ASP A 518 -17.58 -21.23 -37.36
N THR A 519 -17.66 -21.19 -38.69
CA THR A 519 -16.52 -21.47 -39.57
C THR A 519 -15.33 -20.53 -39.33
N LYS A 520 -15.55 -19.24 -39.04
CA LYS A 520 -14.45 -18.29 -38.81
C LYS A 520 -13.70 -18.63 -37.53
N THR A 521 -14.43 -18.75 -36.42
CA THR A 521 -13.85 -19.09 -35.11
C THR A 521 -13.17 -20.47 -35.15
N ARG A 522 -13.77 -21.44 -35.85
CA ARG A 522 -13.18 -22.77 -36.05
C ARG A 522 -11.82 -22.72 -36.75
N LEU A 523 -11.72 -21.97 -37.85
CA LEU A 523 -10.46 -21.82 -38.60
C LEU A 523 -9.39 -21.14 -37.74
N LEU A 524 -9.77 -20.14 -36.96
CA LEU A 524 -8.86 -19.45 -36.06
C LEU A 524 -8.32 -20.37 -34.95
N ILE A 525 -9.19 -21.17 -34.32
CA ILE A 525 -8.77 -22.18 -33.35
C ILE A 525 -7.81 -23.20 -33.99
N GLN A 526 -8.14 -23.68 -35.19
CA GLN A 526 -7.30 -24.65 -35.90
C GLN A 526 -5.92 -24.08 -36.24
N GLU A 527 -5.85 -22.82 -36.68
CA GLU A 527 -4.58 -22.16 -36.96
C GLU A 527 -3.78 -21.93 -35.67
N PHE A 528 -4.41 -21.47 -34.58
CA PHE A 528 -3.75 -21.33 -33.29
C PHE A 528 -3.14 -22.64 -32.79
N LEU A 529 -3.90 -23.74 -32.82
CA LEU A 529 -3.42 -25.06 -32.40
C LEU A 529 -2.29 -25.57 -33.31
N LYS A 530 -2.38 -25.32 -34.62
CA LYS A 530 -1.33 -25.66 -35.58
C LYS A 530 -0.04 -24.89 -35.28
N VAL A 531 -0.12 -23.58 -35.06
CA VAL A 531 1.04 -22.76 -34.72
C VAL A 531 1.62 -23.18 -33.37
N LYS A 532 0.79 -23.37 -32.34
CA LYS A 532 1.22 -23.83 -31.01
C LYS A 532 2.00 -25.17 -31.03
N ARG A 533 1.75 -26.05 -32.00
CA ARG A 533 2.45 -27.35 -32.14
C ARG A 533 3.81 -27.24 -32.84
N ILE A 534 4.14 -26.10 -33.45
CA ILE A 534 5.46 -25.86 -34.05
C ILE A 534 6.49 -25.72 -32.93
N THR A 535 7.62 -26.41 -33.07
CA THR A 535 8.71 -26.42 -32.07
C THR A 535 9.78 -25.36 -32.31
N GLU A 536 9.68 -24.58 -33.40
CA GLU A 536 10.64 -23.52 -33.72
C GLU A 536 10.41 -22.27 -32.85
N GLU A 537 11.33 -22.02 -31.91
CA GLU A 537 11.27 -20.91 -30.96
C GLU A 537 11.83 -19.60 -31.56
N THR A 538 11.21 -19.11 -32.64
CA THR A 538 11.59 -17.81 -33.22
C THR A 538 10.76 -16.66 -32.65
N PRO A 539 11.30 -15.43 -32.56
CA PRO A 539 10.52 -14.28 -32.11
C PRO A 539 9.24 -14.04 -32.94
N GLN A 540 9.30 -14.28 -34.25
CA GLN A 540 8.15 -14.17 -35.16
C GLN A 540 7.08 -15.24 -34.92
N HIS A 541 7.49 -16.45 -34.53
CA HIS A 541 6.57 -17.51 -34.13
C HIS A 541 5.75 -17.06 -32.92
N TYR A 542 6.39 -16.59 -31.85
CA TYR A 542 5.71 -16.15 -30.63
C TYR A 542 4.82 -14.93 -30.88
N LEU A 543 5.23 -13.99 -31.73
CA LEU A 543 4.37 -12.88 -32.14
C LEU A 543 3.10 -13.37 -32.85
N THR A 544 3.23 -14.34 -33.75
CA THR A 544 2.08 -14.93 -34.47
C THR A 544 1.13 -15.62 -33.49
N LEU A 545 1.69 -16.39 -32.55
CA LEU A 545 0.93 -17.08 -31.52
C LEU A 545 0.19 -16.10 -30.60
N LEU A 546 0.87 -15.03 -30.17
CA LEU A 546 0.30 -13.95 -29.35
C LEU A 546 -0.84 -13.23 -30.10
N THR A 547 -0.68 -12.98 -31.39
CA THR A 547 -1.71 -12.34 -32.23
C THR A 547 -2.97 -13.21 -32.31
N LEU A 548 -2.81 -14.50 -32.65
CA LEU A 548 -3.92 -15.45 -32.74
C LEU A 548 -4.62 -15.63 -31.38
N LEU A 549 -3.85 -15.70 -30.30
CA LEU A 549 -4.37 -15.76 -28.94
C LEU A 549 -5.22 -14.53 -28.61
N THR A 550 -4.72 -13.33 -28.92
CA THR A 550 -5.42 -12.07 -28.65
C THR A 550 -6.76 -12.01 -29.40
N GLU A 551 -6.79 -12.44 -30.66
CA GLU A 551 -8.05 -12.50 -31.43
C GLU A 551 -9.03 -13.53 -30.84
N LEU A 552 -8.55 -14.70 -30.42
CA LEU A 552 -9.40 -15.71 -29.79
C LEU A 552 -9.99 -15.24 -28.47
N ARG A 553 -9.21 -14.55 -27.62
CA ARG A 553 -9.69 -13.99 -26.36
C ARG A 553 -10.79 -12.97 -26.57
N ASP A 554 -10.60 -12.02 -27.49
CA ASP A 554 -11.61 -11.03 -27.84
C ASP A 554 -12.91 -11.68 -28.34
N ILE A 555 -12.82 -12.73 -29.16
CA ILE A 555 -14.00 -13.47 -29.63
C ILE A 555 -14.70 -14.19 -28.48
N PHE A 556 -13.97 -14.90 -27.62
CA PHE A 556 -14.57 -15.68 -26.54
C PHE A 556 -15.16 -14.83 -25.44
N LEU A 557 -14.56 -13.67 -25.12
CA LEU A 557 -15.15 -12.72 -24.18
C LEU A 557 -16.51 -12.22 -24.68
N ARG A 558 -16.59 -11.75 -25.92
CA ARG A 558 -17.86 -11.31 -26.53
C ARG A 558 -18.90 -12.41 -26.55
N LYS A 559 -18.51 -13.62 -26.99
CA LYS A 559 -19.41 -14.78 -27.01
C LYS A 559 -19.85 -15.22 -25.62
N ALA A 560 -19.00 -15.10 -24.60
CA ALA A 560 -19.35 -15.43 -23.21
C ALA A 560 -20.43 -14.50 -22.65
N ASP A 561 -20.44 -13.24 -23.09
CA ASP A 561 -21.45 -12.26 -22.68
C ASP A 561 -22.78 -12.50 -23.40
N ASP A 562 -22.74 -12.82 -24.70
CA ASP A 562 -23.92 -13.12 -25.51
C ASP A 562 -24.55 -14.50 -25.20
N ALA A 563 -23.75 -15.46 -24.73
CA ALA A 563 -24.21 -16.82 -24.45
C ALA A 563 -24.86 -16.98 -23.07
N ALA A 564 -25.69 -18.02 -22.94
CA ALA A 564 -26.27 -18.48 -21.68
C ALA A 564 -25.98 -19.95 -21.44
N GLY A 565 -25.98 -20.35 -20.16
CA GLY A 565 -25.75 -21.73 -19.77
C GLY A 565 -24.37 -22.24 -20.19
N ALA A 566 -24.29 -23.53 -20.52
CA ALA A 566 -23.01 -24.25 -20.65
C ALA A 566 -22.10 -23.69 -21.75
N ALA A 567 -22.67 -23.08 -22.80
CA ALA A 567 -21.90 -22.39 -23.84
C ALA A 567 -21.14 -21.18 -23.27
N ALA A 568 -21.78 -20.38 -22.42
CA ALA A 568 -21.14 -19.24 -21.77
C ALA A 568 -20.00 -19.68 -20.86
N GLN A 569 -20.19 -20.75 -20.08
CA GLN A 569 -19.15 -21.34 -19.24
C GLN A 569 -17.94 -21.76 -20.09
N GLN A 570 -18.17 -22.44 -21.22
CA GLN A 570 -17.10 -22.90 -22.11
C GLN A 570 -16.29 -21.75 -22.70
N PHE A 571 -16.94 -20.66 -23.12
CA PHE A 571 -16.23 -19.48 -23.62
C PHE A 571 -15.41 -18.77 -22.53
N ARG A 572 -15.95 -18.61 -21.31
CA ARG A 572 -15.19 -18.01 -20.19
C ARG A 572 -13.96 -18.84 -19.83
N LEU A 573 -14.11 -20.16 -19.74
CA LEU A 573 -13.01 -21.06 -19.42
C LEU A 573 -11.96 -21.11 -20.54
N ALA A 574 -12.39 -21.01 -21.81
CA ALA A 574 -11.47 -20.90 -22.93
C ALA A 574 -10.66 -19.59 -22.88
N ASP A 575 -11.30 -18.46 -22.59
CA ASP A 575 -10.61 -17.19 -22.40
C ASP A 575 -9.64 -17.21 -21.19
N ILE A 576 -10.06 -17.75 -20.04
CA ILE A 576 -9.18 -17.89 -18.86
C ILE A 576 -7.96 -18.77 -19.20
N ALA A 577 -8.17 -19.91 -19.87
CA ALA A 577 -7.07 -20.78 -20.27
C ALA A 577 -6.13 -20.14 -21.31
N LEU A 578 -6.64 -19.23 -22.16
CA LEU A 578 -5.81 -18.42 -23.06
C LEU A 578 -5.03 -17.37 -22.27
N GLU A 579 -5.61 -16.73 -21.26
CA GLU A 579 -4.90 -15.80 -20.37
C GLU A 579 -3.77 -16.50 -19.60
N ASP A 580 -4.01 -17.71 -19.09
CA ASP A 580 -2.96 -18.51 -18.44
C ASP A 580 -1.83 -18.87 -19.42
N PHE A 581 -2.16 -19.17 -20.68
CA PHE A 581 -1.17 -19.47 -21.71
C PHE A 581 -0.43 -18.21 -22.21
N LEU A 582 -1.08 -17.05 -22.19
CA LEU A 582 -0.45 -15.76 -22.50
C LEU A 582 0.76 -15.51 -21.59
N PHE A 583 0.64 -15.81 -20.28
CA PHE A 583 1.77 -15.70 -19.35
C PHE A 583 2.99 -16.48 -19.84
N LEU A 584 2.79 -17.71 -20.31
CA LEU A 584 3.86 -18.56 -20.83
C LEU A 584 4.48 -18.00 -22.10
N ILE A 585 3.66 -17.55 -23.06
CA ILE A 585 4.14 -16.91 -24.30
C ILE A 585 4.99 -15.68 -23.99
N LEU A 586 4.52 -14.81 -23.10
CA LEU A 586 5.25 -13.59 -22.75
C LEU A 586 6.57 -13.88 -22.05
N SER A 587 6.60 -14.92 -21.20
CA SER A 587 7.84 -15.40 -20.59
C SER A 587 8.85 -15.85 -21.65
N GLU A 588 8.43 -16.58 -22.67
CA GLU A 588 9.34 -17.02 -23.75
C GLU A 588 9.78 -15.86 -24.65
N CYS A 589 8.87 -14.93 -24.97
CA CYS A 589 9.22 -13.69 -25.66
C CYS A 589 10.33 -12.94 -24.91
N LEU A 590 10.20 -12.79 -23.59
CA LEU A 590 11.20 -12.13 -22.75
C LEU A 590 12.52 -12.87 -22.74
N ASN A 591 12.51 -14.19 -22.57
CA ASN A 591 13.73 -15.02 -22.63
C ASN A 591 14.50 -14.82 -23.94
N ILE A 592 13.80 -14.62 -25.06
CA ILE A 592 14.42 -14.35 -26.37
C ILE A 592 14.97 -12.93 -26.43
N LEU A 593 14.23 -11.93 -25.94
CA LEU A 593 14.66 -10.53 -25.94
C LEU A 593 15.88 -10.31 -25.03
N GLU A 594 15.95 -10.99 -23.88
CA GLU A 594 17.06 -10.92 -22.92
C GLU A 594 18.35 -11.57 -23.42
N LYS A 595 18.26 -12.50 -24.40
CA LYS A 595 19.45 -13.08 -25.05
C LYS A 595 20.21 -12.08 -25.92
N VAL A 596 19.56 -11.02 -26.38
CA VAL A 596 20.22 -9.95 -27.14
C VAL A 596 21.12 -9.17 -26.19
N GLY A 597 22.40 -9.02 -26.54
CA GLY A 597 23.37 -8.33 -25.67
C GLY A 597 22.94 -6.89 -25.35
N GLU A 598 23.33 -6.35 -24.20
CA GLU A 598 22.93 -4.98 -23.80
C GLU A 598 23.38 -3.89 -24.79
N ASP A 599 24.44 -4.15 -25.56
CA ASP A 599 25.00 -3.25 -26.57
C ASP A 599 24.47 -3.50 -27.99
N GLU A 600 23.68 -4.56 -28.18
CA GLU A 600 23.08 -4.91 -29.47
C GLU A 600 21.69 -4.27 -29.63
N ASP A 601 21.36 -3.80 -30.83
CA ASP A 601 20.03 -3.24 -31.11
C ASP A 601 18.98 -4.36 -31.16
N ILE A 602 17.82 -4.11 -30.56
CA ILE A 602 16.71 -5.05 -30.55
C ILE A 602 15.82 -4.81 -31.77
N ASP A 603 15.01 -5.81 -32.14
CA ASP A 603 13.92 -5.56 -33.08
C ASP A 603 12.82 -4.74 -32.38
N TRP A 604 12.92 -3.41 -32.50
CA TRP A 604 11.97 -2.47 -31.93
C TRP A 604 10.55 -2.69 -32.45
N LYS A 605 10.39 -3.02 -33.73
CA LYS A 605 9.07 -3.22 -34.32
C LYS A 605 8.39 -4.41 -33.68
N LEU A 606 9.09 -5.54 -33.60
CA LEU A 606 8.62 -6.75 -32.93
C LEU A 606 8.34 -6.49 -31.45
N THR A 607 9.27 -5.85 -30.74
CA THR A 607 9.18 -5.65 -29.28
C THR A 607 8.01 -4.74 -28.92
N LEU A 608 7.79 -3.66 -29.68
CA LEU A 608 6.64 -2.76 -29.49
C LEU A 608 5.32 -3.43 -29.88
N GLU A 609 5.32 -4.37 -30.82
CA GLU A 609 4.14 -5.19 -31.15
C GLU A 609 3.80 -6.13 -29.98
N ILE A 610 4.79 -6.79 -29.38
CA ILE A 610 4.61 -7.62 -28.18
C ILE A 610 4.05 -6.78 -27.03
N LEU A 611 4.62 -5.60 -26.77
CA LEU A 611 4.13 -4.67 -25.76
C LEU A 611 2.66 -4.26 -26.03
N SER A 612 2.35 -3.89 -27.27
CA SER A 612 1.01 -3.48 -27.70
C SER A 612 -0.03 -4.59 -27.50
N LEU A 613 0.29 -5.82 -27.90
CA LEU A 613 -0.56 -6.99 -27.71
C LEU A 613 -0.70 -7.35 -26.23
N THR A 614 0.35 -7.20 -25.43
CA THR A 614 0.32 -7.43 -23.98
C THR A 614 -0.65 -6.47 -23.29
N VAL A 615 -0.55 -5.17 -23.58
CA VAL A 615 -1.46 -4.15 -23.03
C VAL A 615 -2.90 -4.40 -23.49
N ASN A 616 -3.11 -4.81 -24.75
CA ASN A 616 -4.44 -5.17 -25.25
C ASN A 616 -5.03 -6.36 -24.47
N ASN A 617 -4.25 -7.40 -24.22
CA ASN A 617 -4.71 -8.55 -23.44
C ASN A 617 -5.04 -8.20 -21.99
N ILE A 618 -4.29 -7.26 -21.39
CA ILE A 618 -4.57 -6.76 -20.03
C ILE A 618 -5.83 -5.89 -20.02
N SER A 619 -6.09 -5.10 -21.07
CA SER A 619 -7.27 -4.24 -21.17
C SER A 619 -8.58 -5.03 -21.04
N MET A 620 -8.58 -6.26 -21.57
CA MET A 620 -9.72 -7.18 -21.59
C MET A 620 -10.15 -7.66 -20.19
N THR A 621 -9.25 -7.63 -19.20
CA THR A 621 -9.50 -8.17 -17.85
C THR A 621 -9.20 -7.18 -16.71
N SER A 622 -8.61 -6.03 -17.04
CA SER A 622 -8.31 -4.95 -16.10
C SER A 622 -9.55 -4.14 -15.71
N SER A 623 -9.57 -3.59 -14.49
CA SER A 623 -10.57 -2.59 -14.11
C SER A 623 -10.25 -1.20 -14.68
N LYS A 624 -9.04 -1.01 -15.24
CA LYS A 624 -8.55 0.22 -15.88
C LYS A 624 -8.57 0.11 -17.41
N THR A 625 -9.59 -0.55 -17.96
CA THR A 625 -9.75 -0.74 -19.42
C THR A 625 -9.49 0.54 -20.21
N LYS A 626 -10.00 1.69 -19.73
CA LYS A 626 -9.83 2.96 -20.46
C LYS A 626 -8.38 3.43 -20.56
N GLU A 627 -7.59 3.27 -19.51
CA GLU A 627 -6.17 3.61 -19.53
C GLU A 627 -5.41 2.69 -20.48
N CYS A 628 -5.70 1.38 -20.45
CA CYS A 628 -5.09 0.41 -21.37
C CYS A 628 -5.44 0.72 -22.83
N GLU A 629 -6.69 1.10 -23.13
CA GLU A 629 -7.11 1.55 -24.46
C GLU A 629 -6.32 2.78 -24.93
N CYS A 630 -6.13 3.77 -24.06
CA CYS A 630 -5.36 4.98 -24.37
C CYS A 630 -3.89 4.65 -24.67
N ILE A 631 -3.25 3.82 -23.84
CA ILE A 631 -1.88 3.34 -24.07
C ILE A 631 -1.79 2.55 -25.38
N GLN A 632 -2.79 1.71 -25.69
CA GLN A 632 -2.83 0.97 -26.94
C GLN A 632 -2.97 1.91 -28.14
N SER A 633 -3.82 2.93 -28.05
CA SER A 633 -3.99 3.95 -29.08
C SER A 633 -2.68 4.70 -29.33
N GLU A 634 -1.96 5.05 -28.27
CA GLU A 634 -0.62 5.62 -28.34
C GLU A 634 0.34 4.70 -29.08
N LEU A 635 0.58 3.48 -28.58
CA LEU A 635 1.50 2.54 -29.21
C LEU A 635 1.15 2.33 -30.69
N THR A 636 -0.13 2.19 -31.02
CA THR A 636 -0.59 1.98 -32.40
C THR A 636 -0.29 3.18 -33.30
N ALA A 637 -0.38 4.40 -32.78
CA ALA A 637 -0.16 5.62 -33.55
C ALA A 637 1.28 5.79 -34.06
N TRP A 638 2.28 5.16 -33.42
CA TRP A 638 3.69 5.39 -33.77
C TRP A 638 4.60 4.15 -33.78
N LYS A 639 4.16 2.97 -33.30
CA LYS A 639 5.02 1.77 -33.25
C LYS A 639 5.63 1.37 -34.59
N HIS A 640 4.92 1.55 -35.69
CA HIS A 640 5.40 1.18 -37.03
C HIS A 640 6.37 2.19 -37.65
N SER A 641 6.39 3.43 -37.16
CA SER A 641 7.30 4.49 -37.58
C SER A 641 8.40 4.77 -36.55
N PHE A 642 8.42 4.02 -35.44
CA PHE A 642 9.36 4.22 -34.34
C PHE A 642 10.80 4.03 -34.81
N LYS A 643 11.65 4.98 -34.43
CA LYS A 643 13.10 4.90 -34.56
C LYS A 643 13.70 5.30 -33.21
N PRO A 644 14.77 4.66 -32.72
CA PRO A 644 15.37 4.96 -31.42
C PRO A 644 16.18 6.27 -31.44
N VAL A 645 15.57 7.36 -31.88
CA VAL A 645 16.10 8.73 -31.76
C VAL A 645 15.60 9.35 -30.47
N ARG A 646 16.34 10.33 -29.92
CA ARG A 646 16.06 10.92 -28.59
C ARG A 646 14.58 11.28 -28.37
N LEU A 647 13.94 11.95 -29.32
CA LEU A 647 12.54 12.39 -29.18
C LEU A 647 11.57 11.22 -29.04
N GLU A 648 11.68 10.21 -29.92
CA GLU A 648 10.84 9.01 -29.87
C GLU A 648 11.15 8.16 -28.64
N ILE A 649 12.40 8.12 -28.18
CA ILE A 649 12.77 7.47 -26.91
C ILE A 649 12.08 8.15 -25.72
N LEU A 650 12.04 9.49 -25.67
CA LEU A 650 11.32 10.22 -24.62
C LEU A 650 9.81 9.93 -24.66
N ARG A 651 9.23 9.81 -25.86
CA ARG A 651 7.82 9.43 -26.05
C ARG A 651 7.54 7.99 -25.61
N LEU A 652 8.42 7.05 -25.95
CA LEU A 652 8.35 5.67 -25.49
C LEU A 652 8.49 5.61 -23.96
N ARG A 653 9.44 6.34 -23.35
CA ARG A 653 9.59 6.44 -21.89
C ARG A 653 8.29 6.87 -21.21
N ALA A 654 7.63 7.90 -21.75
CA ALA A 654 6.33 8.36 -21.25
C ALA A 654 5.29 7.24 -21.26
N THR A 655 5.17 6.52 -22.39
CA THR A 655 4.24 5.39 -22.53
C THR A 655 4.56 4.25 -21.55
N LEU A 656 5.84 3.87 -21.42
CA LEU A 656 6.28 2.84 -20.48
C LEU A 656 6.02 3.23 -19.02
N GLY A 657 6.15 4.52 -18.68
CA GLY A 657 5.81 5.03 -17.35
C GLY A 657 4.33 4.84 -16.99
N ARG A 658 3.41 4.94 -17.97
CA ARG A 658 1.98 4.62 -17.76
C ARG A 658 1.77 3.13 -17.57
N CYS A 659 2.42 2.31 -18.39
CA CYS A 659 2.36 0.85 -18.23
C CYS A 659 2.89 0.41 -16.85
N ARG A 660 3.95 1.04 -16.34
CA ARG A 660 4.51 0.69 -15.03
C ARG A 660 3.51 0.98 -13.92
N ARG A 661 2.84 2.14 -13.95
CA ARG A 661 1.77 2.46 -13.00
C ARG A 661 0.59 1.50 -13.08
N LEU A 662 0.23 0.98 -14.25
CA LEU A 662 -0.76 -0.09 -14.36
C LEU A 662 -0.32 -1.37 -13.63
N CYS A 663 0.95 -1.75 -13.73
CA CYS A 663 1.51 -2.90 -12.99
C CYS A 663 1.50 -2.67 -11.47
N GLU A 664 1.94 -1.50 -11.02
CA GLU A 664 1.94 -1.10 -9.60
C GLU A 664 0.51 -1.12 -9.02
N GLU A 665 -0.45 -0.50 -9.71
CA GLU A 665 -1.85 -0.47 -9.29
C GLU A 665 -2.48 -1.87 -9.22
N TYR A 666 -2.12 -2.78 -10.14
CA TYR A 666 -2.58 -4.16 -10.10
C TYR A 666 -2.09 -4.89 -8.85
N ALA A 667 -0.79 -4.81 -8.54
CA ALA A 667 -0.20 -5.44 -7.37
C ALA A 667 -0.80 -4.89 -6.08
N ASP A 668 -0.88 -3.55 -5.96
CA ASP A 668 -1.51 -2.86 -4.84
C ASP A 668 -2.98 -3.29 -4.65
N ARG A 669 -3.72 -3.47 -5.75
CA ARG A 669 -5.11 -3.92 -5.71
C ARG A 669 -5.23 -5.35 -5.18
N VAL A 670 -4.42 -6.29 -5.69
CA VAL A 670 -4.45 -7.69 -5.22
C VAL A 670 -4.13 -7.76 -3.73
N LEU A 671 -3.06 -7.08 -3.30
CA LEU A 671 -2.68 -7.02 -1.88
C LEU A 671 -3.79 -6.42 -1.03
N ARG A 672 -4.33 -5.26 -1.42
CA ARG A 672 -5.40 -4.58 -0.67
C ARG A 672 -6.69 -5.40 -0.59
N GLN A 673 -7.06 -6.11 -1.66
CA GLN A 673 -8.32 -6.85 -1.71
C GLN A 673 -8.24 -8.22 -1.05
N TYR A 674 -7.14 -8.95 -1.24
CA TYR A 674 -7.02 -10.37 -0.87
C TYR A 674 -6.16 -10.63 0.37
N HIS A 675 -5.05 -9.91 0.60
CA HIS A 675 -4.03 -10.29 1.60
C HIS A 675 -4.63 -10.61 2.98
N THR A 676 -5.23 -9.62 3.65
CA THR A 676 -5.85 -9.80 4.97
C THR A 676 -7.03 -10.78 4.94
N LYS A 677 -7.78 -10.84 3.82
CA LYS A 677 -8.98 -11.69 3.70
C LYS A 677 -8.62 -13.18 3.56
N VAL A 678 -7.56 -13.49 2.82
CA VAL A 678 -7.02 -14.84 2.66
C VAL A 678 -6.46 -15.35 3.96
N GLU A 679 -5.68 -14.53 4.68
CA GLU A 679 -5.15 -14.88 5.99
C GLU A 679 -6.28 -15.19 6.99
N LEU A 680 -7.26 -14.29 7.10
CA LEU A 680 -8.35 -14.43 8.06
C LEU A 680 -9.24 -15.64 7.76
N LEU A 681 -9.61 -15.86 6.49
CA LEU A 681 -10.46 -16.97 6.10
C LEU A 681 -9.69 -18.31 6.09
N GLY A 682 -8.48 -18.33 5.54
CA GLY A 682 -7.63 -19.52 5.44
C GLY A 682 -7.30 -20.13 6.79
N ARG A 683 -6.86 -19.31 7.76
CA ARG A 683 -6.54 -19.78 9.13
C ARG A 683 -7.77 -20.32 9.84
N ARG A 684 -8.93 -19.66 9.73
CA ARG A 684 -10.18 -20.16 10.34
C ARG A 684 -10.74 -21.43 9.70
N LEU A 685 -10.37 -21.72 8.45
CA LEU A 685 -10.73 -22.96 7.76
C LEU A 685 -9.69 -24.07 7.92
N GLY A 686 -8.57 -23.82 8.60
CA GLY A 686 -7.49 -24.80 8.78
C GLY A 686 -6.68 -25.09 7.51
N VAL A 687 -6.58 -24.11 6.59
CA VAL A 687 -5.71 -24.20 5.41
C VAL A 687 -4.24 -24.13 5.85
N ARG A 688 -3.35 -24.87 5.18
CA ARG A 688 -1.90 -24.86 5.46
C ARG A 688 -1.32 -23.45 5.28
N GLU A 689 -0.49 -23.00 6.21
CA GLU A 689 0.08 -21.64 6.21
C GLU A 689 0.81 -21.29 4.91
N GLN A 690 1.59 -22.22 4.36
CA GLN A 690 2.26 -22.02 3.07
C GLN A 690 1.29 -21.69 1.92
N ALA A 691 0.08 -22.26 1.91
CA ALA A 691 -0.93 -21.97 0.90
C ALA A 691 -1.64 -20.62 1.11
N ILE A 692 -1.59 -20.08 2.33
CA ILE A 692 -2.09 -18.74 2.68
C ILE A 692 -1.06 -17.69 2.25
N GLU A 693 0.21 -17.86 2.63
CA GLU A 693 1.31 -16.95 2.30
C GLU A 693 1.51 -16.81 0.77
N LEU A 694 1.52 -17.93 0.05
CA LEU A 694 1.74 -17.95 -1.39
C LEU A 694 0.49 -17.54 -2.21
N PHE A 695 -0.67 -17.29 -1.60
CA PHE A 695 -1.89 -17.03 -2.34
C PHE A 695 -1.80 -15.75 -3.18
N CYS A 696 -1.49 -14.63 -2.53
CA CYS A 696 -1.40 -13.33 -3.19
C CYS A 696 -0.17 -13.23 -4.08
N GLU A 697 0.97 -13.76 -3.62
CA GLU A 697 2.20 -13.80 -4.40
C GLU A 697 2.01 -14.65 -5.68
N GLY A 698 1.40 -15.83 -5.56
CA GLY A 698 1.09 -16.70 -6.69
C GLY A 698 0.12 -16.05 -7.67
N ASP A 699 -0.85 -15.28 -7.19
CA ASP A 699 -1.77 -14.52 -8.04
C ASP A 699 -1.06 -13.40 -8.81
N ILE A 700 -0.13 -12.67 -8.17
CA ILE A 700 0.63 -11.62 -8.84
C ILE A 700 1.62 -12.22 -9.83
N ARG A 701 2.42 -13.21 -9.39
CA ARG A 701 3.48 -13.82 -10.22
C ARG A 701 2.96 -14.71 -11.33
N GLY A 702 1.72 -15.20 -11.25
CA GLY A 702 1.06 -15.98 -12.29
C GLY A 702 0.28 -15.15 -13.31
N ASP A 703 0.17 -13.84 -13.12
CA ASP A 703 -0.63 -12.96 -13.98
C ASP A 703 0.20 -12.34 -15.13
N PRO A 704 -0.37 -12.17 -16.35
CA PRO A 704 0.31 -11.47 -17.45
C PRO A 704 0.86 -10.08 -17.10
N VAL A 705 0.28 -9.38 -16.12
CA VAL A 705 0.79 -8.08 -15.63
C VAL A 705 2.22 -8.19 -15.08
N PHE A 706 2.61 -9.33 -14.51
CA PHE A 706 3.98 -9.57 -14.05
C PHE A 706 4.97 -9.74 -15.21
N GLN A 707 4.53 -10.33 -16.33
CA GLN A 707 5.36 -10.38 -17.52
C GLN A 707 5.48 -9.00 -18.17
N LEU A 708 4.41 -8.19 -18.13
CA LEU A 708 4.50 -6.79 -18.51
C LEU A 708 5.55 -6.05 -17.67
N SER A 709 5.56 -6.18 -16.33
CA SER A 709 6.54 -5.47 -15.50
C SER A 709 7.99 -5.84 -15.82
N LYS A 710 8.26 -7.10 -16.18
CA LYS A 710 9.58 -7.53 -16.68
C LYS A 710 9.92 -6.91 -18.03
N LEU A 711 8.99 -6.91 -18.99
CA LEU A 711 9.17 -6.26 -20.29
C LEU A 711 9.46 -4.76 -20.15
N LEU A 712 8.74 -4.08 -19.24
CA LEU A 712 8.97 -2.68 -18.93
C LEU A 712 10.37 -2.46 -18.36
N SER A 713 10.80 -3.28 -17.41
CA SER A 713 12.14 -3.20 -16.81
C SER A 713 13.24 -3.35 -17.86
N PHE A 714 13.11 -4.34 -18.75
CA PHE A 714 14.00 -4.56 -19.89
C PHE A 714 14.05 -3.33 -20.82
N LEU A 715 12.89 -2.81 -21.23
CA LEU A 715 12.79 -1.67 -22.13
C LEU A 715 13.33 -0.38 -21.51
N LEU A 716 12.94 -0.08 -20.26
CA LEU A 716 13.37 1.10 -19.51
C LEU A 716 14.90 1.12 -19.33
N LYS A 717 15.52 -0.03 -19.06
CA LYS A 717 16.99 -0.14 -18.97
C LYS A 717 17.66 0.22 -20.30
N ARG A 718 17.16 -0.33 -21.42
CA ARG A 718 17.74 -0.06 -22.75
C ARG A 718 17.58 1.39 -23.19
N ILE A 719 16.39 1.97 -23.03
CA ILE A 719 16.15 3.34 -23.48
C ILE A 719 16.92 4.38 -22.67
N ARG A 720 17.17 4.11 -21.38
CA ARG A 720 18.00 4.98 -20.52
C ARG A 720 19.43 5.05 -21.04
N LYS A 721 20.02 3.89 -21.33
CA LYS A 721 21.38 3.79 -21.90
C LYS A 721 21.47 4.46 -23.28
N SER A 722 20.53 4.18 -24.18
CA SER A 722 20.59 4.70 -25.56
C SER A 722 20.39 6.21 -25.66
N ALA A 723 19.64 6.83 -24.74
CA ALA A 723 19.40 8.27 -24.71
C ALA A 723 20.29 9.03 -23.72
N GLY A 724 21.18 8.36 -22.99
CA GLY A 724 22.00 8.96 -21.94
C GLY A 724 21.13 9.64 -20.86
N LEU A 725 20.02 9.00 -20.49
CA LEU A 725 19.11 9.53 -19.48
C LEU A 725 19.58 9.10 -18.10
N SER A 726 19.62 10.05 -17.16
CA SER A 726 19.88 9.75 -15.76
C SER A 726 18.73 8.91 -15.16
N SER A 727 19.08 8.07 -14.18
CA SER A 727 18.11 7.42 -13.29
C SER A 727 17.54 8.37 -12.23
N TRP A 728 18.12 9.55 -12.09
CA TRP A 728 17.66 10.63 -11.20
C TRP A 728 17.07 11.78 -12.02
N ASP A 729 16.07 12.44 -11.45
CA ASP A 729 15.50 13.69 -11.97
C ASP A 729 15.65 14.76 -10.87
N ALA A 730 16.60 15.67 -11.07
CA ALA A 730 16.94 16.72 -10.12
C ALA A 730 15.94 17.88 -10.20
N ILE A 731 15.35 18.24 -9.07
CA ILE A 731 14.43 19.37 -8.92
C ILE A 731 15.16 20.59 -8.35
N VAL A 732 16.03 20.37 -7.35
CA VAL A 732 16.91 21.37 -6.73
C VAL A 732 18.30 20.77 -6.58
N THR A 733 19.26 21.37 -7.27
CA THR A 733 20.67 20.96 -7.25
C THR A 733 21.39 21.59 -6.06
N GLY A 734 22.50 20.97 -5.63
CA GLY A 734 23.30 21.48 -4.52
C GLY A 734 23.95 20.38 -3.70
N SER A 735 24.52 20.74 -2.55
CA SER A 735 25.02 19.79 -1.57
C SER A 735 24.44 20.11 -0.20
N ALA A 736 24.02 19.06 0.50
CA ALA A 736 23.50 19.17 1.85
C ALA A 736 24.17 18.13 2.75
N THR A 737 24.30 18.48 4.01
CA THR A 737 24.66 17.53 5.06
C THR A 737 23.46 17.27 5.95
N GLY A 738 23.36 16.06 6.48
CA GLY A 738 22.33 15.72 7.44
C GLY A 738 22.24 14.23 7.69
N ARG A 739 21.46 13.85 8.69
CA ARG A 739 21.12 12.44 8.93
C ARG A 739 20.11 11.97 7.89
N LEU A 740 20.39 10.85 7.22
CA LEU A 740 19.45 10.26 6.27
C LEU A 740 18.32 9.54 7.02
N ILE A 741 17.07 9.95 6.83
CA ILE A 741 15.89 9.32 7.47
C ILE A 741 14.92 8.87 6.39
N SER A 742 14.50 7.60 6.45
CA SER A 742 13.49 7.05 5.55
C SER A 742 12.09 7.23 6.14
N VAL A 743 11.17 7.77 5.35
CA VAL A 743 9.77 7.99 5.71
C VAL A 743 8.85 7.58 4.56
N ASP A 744 7.65 7.11 4.89
CA ASP A 744 6.67 6.75 3.87
C ASP A 744 6.10 7.99 3.15
N SER A 745 5.88 9.09 3.89
CA SER A 745 5.39 10.37 3.36
C SER A 745 6.02 11.57 4.07
N LEU A 746 6.01 12.73 3.41
CA LEU A 746 6.40 14.01 4.02
C LEU A 746 5.44 14.45 5.14
N ASP A 747 4.23 13.90 5.17
CA ASP A 747 3.21 14.25 6.13
C ASP A 747 3.52 13.71 7.55
N GLY A 748 3.59 14.62 8.52
CA GLY A 748 3.74 14.25 9.94
C GLY A 748 5.17 14.01 10.43
N VAL A 749 6.19 14.38 9.64
CA VAL A 749 7.59 14.41 10.10
C VAL A 749 7.70 15.37 11.30
N ALA A 750 7.84 14.81 12.51
CA ALA A 750 8.01 15.56 13.75
C ALA A 750 9.49 15.87 13.95
N THR A 751 9.82 17.11 14.33
CA THR A 751 11.19 17.55 14.54
C THR A 751 11.28 18.22 15.90
N GLU A 752 11.76 17.48 16.90
CA GLU A 752 12.07 18.01 18.25
C GLU A 752 13.54 18.48 18.36
N ASP A 753 14.41 18.07 17.43
CA ASP A 753 15.85 18.36 17.46
C ASP A 753 16.31 19.34 16.37
N GLN A 754 17.30 20.18 16.72
CA GLN A 754 17.93 21.16 15.82
C GLN A 754 18.94 20.54 14.80
N GLU A 755 18.91 19.22 14.58
CA GLU A 755 19.82 18.55 13.65
C GLU A 755 19.32 18.62 12.20
N GLU A 756 20.24 18.84 11.25
CA GLU A 756 19.94 18.83 9.81
C GLU A 756 19.61 17.40 9.33
N ILE A 757 18.52 17.26 8.56
CA ILE A 757 17.98 15.96 8.10
C ILE A 757 17.91 15.93 6.57
N ILE A 758 18.27 14.79 5.99
CA ILE A 758 17.96 14.46 4.59
C ILE A 758 16.90 13.36 4.58
N LEU A 759 15.79 13.57 3.89
CA LEU A 759 14.68 12.63 3.85
C LEU A 759 14.75 11.73 2.61
N LEU A 760 14.65 10.42 2.82
CA LEU A 760 14.33 9.44 1.79
C LEU A 760 12.83 9.15 1.87
N VAL A 761 12.06 9.63 0.90
CA VAL A 761 10.59 9.65 0.93
C VAL A 761 10.03 8.70 -0.11
N LYS A 762 9.13 7.80 0.28
CA LYS A 762 8.48 6.90 -0.69
C LYS A 762 7.37 7.59 -1.50
N ARG A 763 6.59 8.48 -0.87
CA ARG A 763 5.41 9.11 -1.49
C ARG A 763 5.28 10.59 -1.10
N ALA A 764 4.87 11.42 -2.04
CA ALA A 764 4.49 12.80 -1.83
C ALA A 764 3.31 13.18 -2.75
N GLU A 765 2.43 14.03 -2.25
CA GLU A 765 1.28 14.60 -2.95
C GLU A 765 1.62 15.92 -3.64
N GLY A 766 2.70 16.59 -3.23
CA GLY A 766 3.26 17.84 -3.78
C GLY A 766 2.76 19.13 -3.10
N ASP A 767 1.73 19.05 -2.26
CA ASP A 767 1.21 20.17 -1.45
C ASP A 767 1.72 20.17 0.01
N GLU A 768 2.51 19.18 0.42
CA GLU A 768 3.02 19.05 1.78
C GLU A 768 4.01 20.15 2.18
N VAL A 769 3.99 20.49 3.47
CA VAL A 769 4.92 21.44 4.08
C VAL A 769 5.91 20.65 4.93
N PHE A 770 7.20 20.96 4.81
CA PHE A 770 8.26 20.30 5.56
C PHE A 770 8.96 21.26 6.56
N PRO A 771 9.44 20.77 7.72
CA PRO A 771 10.20 21.55 8.70
C PRO A 771 11.51 22.18 8.19
N LYS A 772 11.97 23.25 8.84
CA LYS A 772 13.17 24.03 8.46
C LYS A 772 14.50 23.31 8.63
N ASN A 773 14.56 22.26 9.43
CA ASN A 773 15.78 21.48 9.65
C ASN A 773 15.98 20.40 8.56
N ILE A 774 15.09 20.31 7.57
CA ILE A 774 15.30 19.45 6.42
C ILE A 774 16.20 20.17 5.42
N SER A 775 17.36 19.57 5.14
CA SER A 775 18.36 20.08 4.20
C SER A 775 18.32 19.36 2.85
N GLY A 776 17.66 18.20 2.75
CA GLY A 776 17.46 17.50 1.48
C GLY A 776 16.27 16.54 1.43
N ILE A 777 15.75 16.29 0.23
CA ILE A 777 14.64 15.36 -0.08
C ILE A 777 15.03 14.47 -1.27
N ILE A 778 14.84 13.16 -1.13
CA ILE A 778 15.00 12.16 -2.20
C ILE A 778 13.67 11.38 -2.30
N LEU A 779 12.93 11.55 -3.40
CA LEU A 779 11.55 11.04 -3.56
C LEU A 779 11.45 9.86 -4.54
N GLY A 780 10.73 8.81 -4.12
CA GLY A 780 10.61 7.52 -4.84
C GLY A 780 9.65 7.49 -6.03
N HIS A 781 9.24 8.65 -6.50
CA HIS A 781 8.44 8.76 -7.73
C HIS A 781 8.61 10.14 -8.38
N PRO A 782 8.26 10.28 -9.67
CA PRO A 782 8.33 11.57 -10.36
C PRO A 782 7.40 12.61 -9.72
N LEU A 783 7.83 13.87 -9.79
CA LEU A 783 7.06 15.05 -9.41
C LEU A 783 7.31 16.16 -10.45
N PRO A 784 6.31 16.98 -10.84
CA PRO A 784 6.55 18.18 -11.63
C PRO A 784 7.59 19.07 -10.96
N HIS A 785 8.56 19.56 -11.73
CA HIS A 785 9.66 20.35 -11.17
C HIS A 785 9.17 21.70 -10.66
N LEU A 786 8.16 22.27 -11.31
CA LEU A 786 7.59 23.56 -10.97
C LEU A 786 6.37 23.45 -10.05
N SER A 787 6.16 22.27 -9.43
CA SER A 787 5.13 22.07 -8.40
C SER A 787 5.37 22.92 -7.14
N HIS A 788 4.35 23.08 -6.30
CA HIS A 788 4.46 23.80 -5.03
C HIS A 788 5.59 23.26 -4.15
N LEU A 789 5.71 21.94 -3.99
CA LEU A 789 6.81 21.33 -3.24
C LEU A 789 8.18 21.64 -3.86
N GLY A 790 8.31 21.55 -5.19
CA GLY A 790 9.55 21.89 -5.89
C GLY A 790 9.94 23.36 -5.74
N VAL A 791 8.98 24.29 -5.85
CA VAL A 791 9.19 25.72 -5.64
C VAL A 791 9.58 26.02 -4.18
N ARG A 792 8.90 25.43 -3.20
CA ARG A 792 9.25 25.60 -1.77
C ARG A 792 10.64 25.08 -1.45
N ALA A 793 11.02 23.91 -1.97
CA ALA A 793 12.37 23.36 -1.80
C ALA A 793 13.46 24.33 -2.30
N ARG A 794 13.23 24.99 -3.45
CA ARG A 794 14.17 26.02 -3.96
C ARG A 794 14.24 27.24 -3.06
N GLN A 795 13.09 27.71 -2.59
CA GLN A 795 13.00 28.89 -1.73
C GLN A 795 13.73 28.68 -0.40
N ASP A 796 13.63 27.49 0.17
CA ASP A 796 14.27 27.13 1.44
C ASP A 796 15.69 26.56 1.26
N GLY A 797 16.19 26.42 0.02
CA GLY A 797 17.54 25.90 -0.27
C GLY A 797 17.72 24.41 0.01
N VAL A 798 16.63 23.65 -0.04
CA VAL A 798 16.60 22.20 0.22
C VAL A 798 16.92 21.44 -1.06
N ILE A 799 18.00 20.65 -1.07
CA ILE A 799 18.33 19.81 -2.23
C ILE A 799 17.18 18.83 -2.49
N PHE A 800 16.83 18.59 -3.75
CA PHE A 800 15.67 17.76 -4.06
C PHE A 800 15.88 16.99 -5.36
N ALA A 801 15.86 15.66 -5.26
CA ALA A 801 15.87 14.76 -6.39
C ALA A 801 14.72 13.74 -6.32
N THR A 802 14.31 13.25 -7.47
CA THR A 802 13.37 12.14 -7.57
C THR A 802 14.01 11.00 -8.36
N SER A 803 13.64 9.76 -8.06
CA SER A 803 13.92 8.64 -8.95
C SER A 803 12.71 7.73 -8.96
N ASP A 804 12.42 7.21 -10.14
CA ASP A 804 11.40 6.21 -10.36
C ASP A 804 12.00 4.81 -10.59
N ASP A 805 13.29 4.66 -10.26
CA ASP A 805 14.03 3.41 -10.20
C ASP A 805 14.20 2.96 -8.74
N GLU A 806 13.59 1.83 -8.39
CA GLU A 806 13.71 1.23 -7.06
C GLU A 806 15.14 0.77 -6.74
N GLU A 807 15.99 0.49 -7.73
CA GLU A 807 17.40 0.17 -7.50
C GLU A 807 18.16 1.36 -6.91
N CYS A 808 17.92 2.57 -7.44
CA CYS A 808 18.50 3.80 -6.91
C CYS A 808 18.12 4.06 -5.45
N PHE A 809 16.90 3.69 -5.05
CA PHE A 809 16.46 3.76 -3.66
C PHE A 809 17.16 2.72 -2.78
N ARG A 810 17.22 1.46 -3.23
CA ARG A 810 17.89 0.37 -2.51
C ARG A 810 19.37 0.61 -2.28
N GLU A 811 20.05 1.32 -3.17
CA GLU A 811 21.45 1.73 -3.00
C GLU A 811 21.66 2.68 -1.80
N LEU A 812 20.63 3.42 -1.40
CA LEU A 812 20.67 4.33 -0.26
C LEU A 812 20.27 3.67 1.06
N ASP A 813 19.65 2.47 1.03
CA ASP A 813 19.26 1.73 2.24
C ASP A 813 20.40 1.55 3.25
N PRO A 814 21.66 1.23 2.85
CA PRO A 814 22.77 1.10 3.78
C PRO A 814 23.20 2.43 4.45
N LEU A 815 22.71 3.57 3.96
CA LEU A 815 23.01 4.91 4.48
C LEU A 815 21.94 5.42 5.45
N ILE A 816 20.81 4.73 5.59
CA ILE A 816 19.71 5.11 6.47
C ILE A 816 20.21 5.20 7.93
N GLN A 817 19.76 6.24 8.65
CA GLN A 817 20.18 6.64 9.99
C GLN A 817 21.66 7.07 10.13
N LYS A 818 22.41 7.23 9.04
CA LYS A 818 23.80 7.73 9.07
C LYS A 818 23.86 9.22 8.73
N ASP A 819 24.86 9.90 9.28
CA ASP A 819 25.20 11.27 8.86
C ASP A 819 25.90 11.22 7.50
N ILE A 820 25.29 11.85 6.50
CA ILE A 820 25.76 11.84 5.13
C ILE A 820 26.05 13.26 4.64
N ASN A 821 26.93 13.33 3.64
CA ASN A 821 26.96 14.42 2.69
C ASN A 821 26.29 13.90 1.42
N CYS A 822 25.22 14.57 0.98
CA CYS A 822 24.58 14.26 -0.28
C CYS A 822 24.66 15.44 -1.26
N THR A 823 25.07 15.13 -2.48
CA THR A 823 25.19 16.08 -3.59
C THR A 823 24.21 15.69 -4.69
N VAL A 824 23.31 16.60 -5.03
CA VAL A 824 22.39 16.47 -6.17
C VAL A 824 22.91 17.32 -7.32
N THR A 825 23.17 16.69 -8.45
CA THR A 825 23.55 17.35 -9.70
C THR A 825 22.45 17.15 -10.75
N ALA A 826 22.55 17.83 -11.89
CA ALA A 826 21.58 17.66 -12.98
C ALA A 826 21.54 16.22 -13.53
N GLU A 827 22.61 15.44 -13.34
CA GLU A 827 22.76 14.10 -13.92
C GLU A 827 22.79 12.98 -12.88
N ASP A 828 23.02 13.28 -11.59
CA ASP A 828 23.23 12.23 -10.60
C ASP A 828 23.06 12.69 -9.14
N VAL A 829 22.81 11.73 -8.24
CA VAL A 829 22.72 11.91 -6.79
C VAL A 829 23.78 11.06 -6.10
N HIS A 830 24.70 11.72 -5.39
CA HIS A 830 25.80 11.08 -4.69
C HIS A 830 25.69 11.32 -3.19
N CYS A 831 25.36 10.27 -2.44
CA CYS A 831 25.37 10.34 -0.98
C CYS A 831 26.54 9.51 -0.40
N LYS A 832 27.31 10.08 0.54
CA LYS A 832 28.45 9.41 1.20
C LYS A 832 28.41 9.64 2.70
N ILE A 833 28.85 8.63 3.48
CA ILE A 833 28.99 8.74 4.94
C ILE A 833 30.00 9.84 5.26
N ARG A 834 29.64 10.74 6.18
CA ARG A 834 30.51 11.80 6.67
C ARG A 834 31.51 11.24 7.68
N ASN A 835 32.80 11.30 7.36
CA ASN A 835 33.87 11.04 8.33
C ASN A 835 34.05 12.27 9.23
N LEU A 836 34.05 12.07 10.56
CA LEU A 836 34.22 13.12 11.57
C LEU A 836 35.59 13.81 11.41
N VAL A 837 35.62 14.92 10.66
CA VAL A 837 36.67 15.93 10.73
C VAL A 837 35.98 17.25 11.06
N THR A 838 36.34 17.77 12.24
CA THR A 838 36.08 19.11 12.81
C THR A 838 34.82 19.84 12.34
N LYS A 839 33.86 20.01 13.27
CA LYS A 839 32.78 21.01 13.19
C LYS A 839 33.40 22.39 12.94
N GLU A 840 33.37 22.88 11.70
CA GLU A 840 33.11 24.29 11.49
C GLU A 840 31.69 24.54 11.97
N GLN A 841 31.54 25.41 12.96
CA GLN A 841 30.25 25.91 13.39
C GLN A 841 29.64 26.66 12.21
N SER A 842 28.73 26.01 11.48
CA SER A 842 27.76 26.75 10.69
C SER A 842 26.94 27.58 11.67
N THR A 843 27.05 28.89 11.53
CA THR A 843 26.24 29.84 12.26
C THR A 843 24.81 29.66 11.75
N ILE A 844 23.98 28.95 12.52
CA ILE A 844 22.53 29.04 12.37
C ILE A 844 22.21 30.51 12.61
N THR A 845 21.94 31.24 11.54
CA THR A 845 21.54 32.63 11.59
C THR A 845 20.20 32.67 12.32
N GLU A 846 20.16 33.33 13.48
CA GLU A 846 18.91 33.58 14.19
C GLU A 846 17.89 34.18 13.22
N ALA A 847 16.75 33.49 13.06
CA ALA A 847 15.66 33.99 12.25
C ALA A 847 15.21 35.36 12.81
N ALA A 848 15.57 36.42 12.10
CA ALA A 848 15.13 37.78 12.37
C ALA A 848 13.61 37.82 12.58
N HIS A 849 13.13 38.67 13.49
CA HIS A 849 11.72 39.04 13.57
C HIS A 849 11.32 39.68 12.23
N ARG A 850 10.47 39.01 11.46
CA ARG A 850 10.07 39.46 10.11
C ARG A 850 8.82 40.34 10.18
N SER A 851 8.83 41.48 9.48
CA SER A 851 7.69 42.39 9.45
C SER A 851 6.76 42.05 8.29
N LEU A 852 5.51 41.70 8.59
CA LEU A 852 4.45 41.66 7.58
C LEU A 852 4.33 43.03 6.90
N PRO A 853 4.05 43.07 5.58
CA PRO A 853 3.77 44.33 4.89
C PRO A 853 2.56 45.03 5.53
N ASN A 854 2.57 46.37 5.50
CA ASN A 854 1.44 47.16 5.95
C ASN A 854 0.23 46.86 5.07
N THR A 855 -0.91 46.52 5.68
CA THR A 855 -2.16 46.28 4.97
C THR A 855 -3.06 47.52 5.01
N GLU A 856 -3.66 47.84 3.87
CA GLU A 856 -4.67 48.88 3.75
C GLU A 856 -6.06 48.22 3.80
N ILE A 857 -6.80 48.46 4.89
CA ILE A 857 -8.22 48.08 4.98
C ILE A 857 -9.04 49.23 4.40
N LEU A 858 -9.81 48.98 3.35
CA LEU A 858 -10.66 49.95 2.68
C LEU A 858 -12.09 49.90 3.25
N PRO A 859 -12.48 50.79 4.19
CA PRO A 859 -13.78 50.69 4.83
C PRO A 859 -14.90 50.93 3.82
N GLY A 860 -15.92 50.07 3.84
CA GLY A 860 -17.07 50.18 2.94
C GLY A 860 -16.86 49.70 1.50
N HIS A 861 -15.65 49.27 1.12
CA HIS A 861 -15.40 48.63 -0.17
C HIS A 861 -15.52 47.11 -0.02
N ARG A 862 -16.51 46.51 -0.67
CA ARG A 862 -16.83 45.07 -0.57
C ARG A 862 -16.18 44.22 -1.65
N TYR A 863 -15.92 44.83 -2.80
CA TYR A 863 -15.20 44.26 -3.92
C TYR A 863 -14.49 45.41 -4.65
N LEU A 864 -13.44 45.07 -5.41
CA LEU A 864 -12.65 45.99 -6.21
C LEU A 864 -12.64 45.55 -7.67
N SER A 865 -12.71 46.52 -8.58
CA SER A 865 -12.30 46.33 -9.96
C SER A 865 -10.77 46.31 -10.05
N MET A 866 -10.22 45.69 -11.10
CA MET A 866 -8.79 45.42 -11.18
C MET A 866 -7.93 46.69 -11.22
N ASP A 867 -8.44 47.81 -11.73
CA ASP A 867 -7.75 49.12 -11.70
C ASP A 867 -7.55 49.70 -10.27
N GLN A 868 -8.30 49.21 -9.29
CA GLN A 868 -8.23 49.64 -7.89
C GLN A 868 -7.33 48.73 -7.03
N VAL A 869 -6.87 47.60 -7.58
CA VAL A 869 -6.13 46.55 -6.86
C VAL A 869 -4.65 46.93 -6.75
N ASN A 870 -4.08 46.72 -5.56
CA ASN A 870 -2.64 46.81 -5.31
C ASN A 870 -2.21 45.82 -4.20
N SER A 871 -0.90 45.70 -3.96
CA SER A 871 -0.40 44.74 -2.97
C SER A 871 -0.77 45.07 -1.52
N LEU A 872 -1.02 46.33 -1.19
CA LEU A 872 -1.39 46.76 0.17
C LEU A 872 -2.85 46.43 0.51
N ASN A 873 -3.75 46.48 -0.47
CA ASN A 873 -5.19 46.28 -0.26
C ASN A 873 -5.70 44.86 -0.60
N ALA A 874 -4.93 44.09 -1.38
CA ALA A 874 -5.36 42.77 -1.85
C ALA A 874 -4.25 41.71 -1.94
N GLY A 875 -3.01 42.02 -1.56
CA GLY A 875 -1.89 41.07 -1.60
C GLY A 875 -1.26 40.92 -2.99
N GLU A 876 -0.12 40.23 -3.04
CA GLU A 876 0.73 40.18 -4.25
C GLU A 876 0.12 39.37 -5.39
N LYS A 877 -0.63 38.30 -5.11
CA LYS A 877 -1.25 37.48 -6.17
C LYS A 877 -2.30 38.27 -6.96
N ALA A 878 -3.17 38.99 -6.25
CA ALA A 878 -4.16 39.88 -6.87
C ALA A 878 -3.50 41.05 -7.63
N ASN A 879 -2.44 41.63 -7.07
CA ASN A 879 -1.63 42.67 -7.72
C ASN A 879 -0.95 42.15 -9.00
N GLY A 880 -0.40 40.94 -8.98
CA GLY A 880 0.18 40.29 -10.15
C GLY A 880 -0.83 40.07 -11.26
N ALA A 881 -2.05 39.61 -10.93
CA ALA A 881 -3.13 39.48 -11.90
C ALA A 881 -3.53 40.83 -12.53
N LYS A 882 -3.57 41.90 -11.74
CA LYS A 882 -3.80 43.28 -12.22
C LYS A 882 -2.72 43.73 -13.20
N LEU A 883 -1.44 43.51 -12.87
CA LEU A 883 -0.32 43.90 -13.73
C LEU A 883 -0.32 43.11 -15.05
N LEU A 884 -0.69 41.83 -15.01
CA LEU A 884 -0.86 41.02 -16.22
C LEU A 884 -2.01 41.52 -17.10
N GLU A 885 -3.13 41.98 -16.52
CA GLU A 885 -4.25 42.54 -17.27
C GLU A 885 -3.84 43.84 -17.99
N GLU A 886 -3.13 44.73 -17.29
CA GLU A 886 -2.53 45.94 -17.88
C GLU A 886 -1.59 45.59 -19.03
N LEU A 887 -0.69 44.62 -18.82
CA LEU A 887 0.27 44.19 -19.84
C LEU A 887 -0.42 43.55 -21.05
N SER A 888 -1.48 42.76 -20.82
CA SER A 888 -2.24 42.09 -21.87
C SER A 888 -2.98 43.08 -22.78
N SER A 889 -3.31 44.26 -22.27
CA SER A 889 -4.00 45.33 -23.01
C SER A 889 -3.12 46.00 -24.07
N HIS A 890 -1.80 45.81 -24.03
CA HIS A 890 -0.90 46.31 -25.06
C HIS A 890 -0.99 45.48 -26.35
N HIS A 891 -1.05 46.18 -27.49
CA HIS A 891 -1.12 45.52 -28.79
C HIS A 891 0.14 44.68 -29.05
N GLY A 892 -0.03 43.39 -29.30
CA GLY A 892 1.09 42.46 -29.53
C GLY A 892 1.63 41.77 -28.28
N SER A 893 0.94 41.85 -27.14
CA SER A 893 1.29 41.12 -25.90
C SER A 893 1.35 39.60 -26.10
N GLY A 894 0.55 39.04 -27.02
CA GLY A 894 0.55 37.62 -27.37
C GLY A 894 -0.20 36.71 -26.39
N PHE A 895 -0.77 37.27 -25.33
CA PHE A 895 -1.56 36.59 -24.31
C PHE A 895 -2.76 37.42 -23.85
N LYS A 896 -3.72 36.75 -23.21
CA LYS A 896 -4.90 37.31 -22.56
C LYS A 896 -4.88 37.03 -21.06
N THR A 897 -5.76 37.66 -20.30
CA THR A 897 -6.00 37.33 -18.88
C THR A 897 -7.47 37.00 -18.69
N PRO A 898 -7.82 36.08 -17.76
CA PRO A 898 -9.21 35.79 -17.44
C PRO A 898 -9.87 37.01 -16.77
N ALA A 899 -11.15 37.22 -17.04
CA ALA A 899 -11.93 38.24 -16.35
C ALA A 899 -11.82 38.05 -14.84
N SER A 900 -11.54 39.13 -14.11
CA SER A 900 -11.19 39.07 -12.69
C SER A 900 -11.95 40.13 -11.86
N LEU A 901 -12.14 39.81 -10.57
CA LEU A 901 -12.67 40.68 -9.51
C LEU A 901 -11.94 40.34 -8.21
N VAL A 902 -11.76 41.32 -7.32
CA VAL A 902 -11.08 41.10 -6.04
C VAL A 902 -11.99 41.44 -4.86
N ILE A 903 -11.95 40.60 -3.82
CA ILE A 903 -12.47 40.93 -2.49
C ILE A 903 -11.28 41.40 -1.64
N PRO A 904 -11.22 42.68 -1.23
CA PRO A 904 -10.05 43.24 -0.55
C PRO A 904 -9.92 42.77 0.90
N PHE A 905 -8.78 43.10 1.52
CA PHE A 905 -8.58 42.90 2.95
C PHE A 905 -9.65 43.63 3.79
N GLY A 906 -10.07 43.01 4.90
CA GLY A 906 -11.04 43.59 5.83
C GLY A 906 -12.48 43.08 5.67
N VAL A 907 -12.84 42.50 4.52
CA VAL A 907 -14.24 42.05 4.26
C VAL A 907 -14.64 40.86 5.15
N MET A 908 -13.71 39.91 5.37
CA MET A 908 -13.93 38.80 6.31
C MET A 908 -14.11 39.33 7.75
N GLU A 909 -13.27 40.28 8.15
CA GLU A 909 -13.28 40.90 9.47
C GLU A 909 -14.55 41.71 9.72
N GLU A 910 -15.09 42.36 8.69
CA GLU A 910 -16.40 43.02 8.76
C GLU A 910 -17.54 42.01 8.92
N SER A 911 -17.46 40.86 8.24
CA SER A 911 -18.41 39.76 8.41
C SER A 911 -18.35 39.18 9.84
N LEU A 912 -17.15 39.09 10.43
CA LEU A 912 -16.96 38.75 11.85
C LEU A 912 -17.58 39.80 12.77
N ARG A 913 -17.32 41.11 12.54
CA ARG A 913 -17.87 42.22 13.35
C ARG A 913 -19.40 42.24 13.36
N ALA A 914 -20.05 41.77 12.29
CA ALA A 914 -21.51 41.60 12.25
C ALA A 914 -22.02 40.50 13.21
N THR A 915 -21.15 39.69 13.78
CA THR A 915 -21.45 38.60 14.74
C THR A 915 -20.61 38.72 16.02
N PRO A 916 -20.91 39.67 16.93
CA PRO A 916 -20.02 40.03 18.06
C PRO A 916 -19.64 38.87 18.99
N THR A 917 -20.52 37.87 19.13
CA THR A 917 -20.27 36.67 19.94
C THR A 917 -19.21 35.78 19.31
N GLU A 918 -19.28 35.57 17.99
CA GLU A 918 -18.31 34.75 17.25
C GLU A 918 -16.99 35.50 17.07
N GLU A 919 -17.01 36.82 16.85
CA GLU A 919 -15.81 37.66 16.82
C GLU A 919 -14.99 37.53 18.12
N ARG A 920 -15.66 37.54 19.29
CA ARG A 920 -14.99 37.39 20.58
C ARG A 920 -14.33 36.02 20.73
N LYS A 921 -15.01 34.95 20.30
CA LYS A 921 -14.46 33.58 20.31
C LYS A 921 -13.27 33.47 19.36
N TYR A 922 -13.40 34.00 18.16
CA TYR A 922 -12.37 34.04 17.13
C TYR A 922 -11.08 34.69 17.66
N ARG A 923 -11.17 35.90 18.24
CA ARG A 923 -10.01 36.58 18.83
C ARG A 923 -9.36 35.77 19.94
N ASN A 924 -10.15 35.19 20.85
CA ASN A 924 -9.63 34.35 21.93
C ASN A 924 -8.87 33.12 21.42
N LEU A 925 -9.38 32.48 20.36
CA LEU A 925 -8.74 31.31 19.75
C LEU A 925 -7.44 31.68 19.02
N ILE A 926 -7.43 32.79 18.27
CA ILE A 926 -6.21 33.31 17.62
C ILE A 926 -5.11 33.60 18.63
N ASP A 927 -5.43 34.26 19.74
CA ASP A 927 -4.43 34.61 20.75
C ASP A 927 -3.78 33.36 21.37
N LYS A 928 -4.54 32.26 21.51
CA LYS A 928 -4.05 30.97 22.01
C LYS A 928 -3.19 30.19 21.03
N LEU A 929 -3.28 30.48 19.73
CA LEU A 929 -2.49 29.77 18.70
C LEU A 929 -1.03 30.20 18.65
N ASN A 930 -0.69 31.35 19.23
CA ASN A 930 0.69 31.83 19.27
C ASN A 930 1.60 30.84 20.03
N GLY A 931 2.69 30.40 19.38
CA GLY A 931 3.62 29.43 19.96
C GLY A 931 3.25 27.96 19.73
N LEU A 932 2.21 27.69 18.93
CA LEU A 932 1.76 26.37 18.49
C LEU A 932 1.53 25.37 19.65
N PRO A 933 0.48 25.57 20.47
CA PRO A 933 0.24 24.71 21.64
C PRO A 933 -0.07 23.25 21.23
N PRO A 934 0.08 22.27 22.13
CA PRO A 934 -0.19 20.85 21.82
C PRO A 934 -1.61 20.58 21.26
N ASP A 935 -2.59 21.41 21.62
CA ASP A 935 -3.98 21.32 21.18
C ASP A 935 -4.30 22.18 19.92
N PHE A 936 -3.30 22.76 19.25
CA PHE A 936 -3.50 23.70 18.13
C PHE A 936 -4.42 23.16 17.03
N ARG A 937 -4.41 21.84 16.76
CA ARG A 937 -5.28 21.21 15.75
C ARG A 937 -6.77 21.42 16.06
N SER A 938 -7.13 21.32 17.35
CA SER A 938 -8.49 21.57 17.81
C SER A 938 -8.84 23.05 17.67
N LEU A 939 -7.90 23.95 18.03
CA LEU A 939 -8.07 25.39 17.90
C LEU A 939 -8.27 25.82 16.43
N SER A 940 -7.42 25.32 15.53
CA SER A 940 -7.53 25.47 14.07
C SER A 940 -8.91 25.02 13.57
N THR A 941 -9.36 23.83 13.95
CA THR A 941 -10.67 23.29 13.54
C THR A 941 -11.82 24.18 14.02
N GLN A 942 -11.72 24.74 15.23
CA GLN A 942 -12.73 25.66 15.76
C GLN A 942 -12.74 27.00 15.01
N LEU A 943 -11.58 27.57 14.69
CA LEU A 943 -11.47 28.78 13.88
C LEU A 943 -12.07 28.59 12.48
N GLN A 944 -11.75 27.46 11.82
CA GLN A 944 -12.34 27.12 10.52
C GLN A 944 -13.86 27.06 10.58
N LYS A 945 -14.43 26.44 11.63
CA LYS A 945 -15.88 26.37 11.82
C LYS A 945 -16.52 27.74 11.99
N ILE A 946 -15.88 28.66 12.73
CA ILE A 946 -16.36 30.03 12.89
C ILE A 946 -16.39 30.74 11.53
N VAL A 947 -15.27 30.68 10.79
CA VAL A 947 -15.15 31.35 9.48
C VAL A 947 -16.12 30.77 8.45
N ALA A 948 -16.32 29.45 8.45
CA ALA A 948 -17.24 28.76 7.55
C ALA A 948 -18.72 29.15 7.75
N GLN A 949 -19.07 29.71 8.91
CA GLN A 949 -20.43 30.13 9.26
C GLN A 949 -20.69 31.63 9.05
N LEU A 950 -19.67 32.40 8.67
CA LEU A 950 -19.83 33.85 8.46
C LEU A 950 -20.80 34.13 7.32
N LYS A 951 -21.59 35.20 7.43
CA LYS A 951 -22.45 35.62 6.33
C LYS A 951 -21.63 36.49 5.38
N VAL A 952 -21.55 36.09 4.11
CA VAL A 952 -20.98 36.94 3.05
C VAL A 952 -21.97 38.08 2.75
N HIS A 953 -21.48 39.30 2.68
CA HIS A 953 -22.29 40.48 2.37
C HIS A 953 -22.92 40.37 0.96
N SER A 954 -24.20 40.74 0.80
CA SER A 954 -24.89 40.64 -0.50
C SER A 954 -24.22 41.47 -1.58
N GLU A 955 -23.69 42.65 -1.26
CA GLU A 955 -22.94 43.50 -2.21
C GLU A 955 -21.74 42.79 -2.83
N VAL A 956 -21.10 41.85 -2.12
CA VAL A 956 -20.02 41.02 -2.68
C VAL A 956 -20.59 40.10 -3.77
N ILE A 957 -21.71 39.45 -3.47
CA ILE A 957 -22.39 38.52 -4.39
C ILE A 957 -22.90 39.28 -5.61
N ASP A 958 -23.55 40.44 -5.40
CA ASP A 958 -24.08 41.30 -6.45
C ASP A 958 -22.94 41.82 -7.36
N GLY A 959 -21.80 42.21 -6.77
CA GLY A 959 -20.60 42.61 -7.50
C GLY A 959 -20.05 41.51 -8.41
N ILE A 960 -19.96 40.27 -7.90
CA ILE A 960 -19.53 39.11 -8.67
C ILE A 960 -20.53 38.81 -9.79
N GLN A 961 -21.83 38.78 -9.50
CA GLN A 961 -22.89 38.54 -10.48
C GLN A 961 -22.99 39.63 -11.55
N SER A 962 -22.53 40.86 -11.26
CA SER A 962 -22.43 41.93 -12.25
C SER A 962 -21.23 41.78 -13.20
N ARG A 963 -20.15 41.11 -12.74
CA ARG A 963 -18.89 40.94 -13.49
C ARG A 963 -18.90 39.69 -14.36
N PHE A 964 -19.54 38.61 -13.89
CA PHE A 964 -19.59 37.30 -14.52
C PHE A 964 -21.04 36.94 -14.88
N SER A 965 -21.24 36.25 -16.01
CA SER A 965 -22.56 35.82 -16.45
C SER A 965 -23.07 34.60 -15.67
N GLU A 966 -24.39 34.41 -15.59
CA GLU A 966 -25.02 33.33 -14.80
C GLU A 966 -24.58 31.90 -15.19
N ASN A 967 -24.14 31.70 -16.43
CA ASN A 967 -23.70 30.41 -16.95
C ASN A 967 -22.19 30.18 -16.78
N GLU A 968 -21.45 31.16 -16.28
CA GLU A 968 -20.01 31.02 -16.03
C GLU A 968 -19.73 30.46 -14.65
N SER A 969 -18.64 29.71 -14.55
CA SER A 969 -18.04 29.34 -13.26
C SER A 969 -16.76 30.14 -13.03
N VAL A 970 -16.40 30.31 -11.76
CA VAL A 970 -15.21 31.05 -11.34
C VAL A 970 -14.28 30.18 -10.50
N ILE A 971 -13.02 30.54 -10.47
CA ILE A 971 -12.06 30.04 -9.49
C ILE A 971 -11.86 31.12 -8.43
N VAL A 972 -11.96 30.72 -7.15
CA VAL A 972 -11.74 31.59 -6.00
C VAL A 972 -10.36 31.28 -5.43
N ARG A 973 -9.42 32.20 -5.59
CA ARG A 973 -8.02 32.06 -5.17
C ARG A 973 -7.72 32.88 -3.93
N SER A 974 -6.91 32.34 -3.04
CA SER A 974 -6.34 33.07 -1.90
C SER A 974 -5.36 34.14 -2.37
N SER A 975 -5.38 35.31 -1.72
CA SER A 975 -4.36 36.35 -1.87
C SER A 975 -4.13 36.98 -0.49
N SER A 976 -3.30 36.34 0.34
CA SER A 976 -3.05 36.80 1.70
C SER A 976 -1.89 37.80 1.77
N ASN A 977 -1.88 38.68 2.79
CA ASN A 977 -0.76 39.58 3.08
C ASN A 977 0.51 38.86 3.61
N CYS A 978 0.42 37.55 3.85
CA CYS A 978 1.59 36.72 4.14
C CYS A 978 1.95 35.75 3.00
N GLU A 979 1.27 35.79 1.86
CA GLU A 979 1.56 34.93 0.71
C GLU A 979 2.57 35.61 -0.25
N ASP A 980 3.38 34.82 -0.97
CA ASP A 980 4.31 35.26 -2.02
C ASP A 980 5.23 36.45 -1.63
N THR A 981 5.62 36.52 -0.36
CA THR A 981 6.62 37.50 0.10
C THR A 981 8.05 36.99 -0.19
N LEU A 982 9.03 37.90 -0.28
CA LEU A 982 10.46 37.56 -0.43
C LEU A 982 10.97 36.60 0.66
N GLU A 983 10.25 36.47 1.77
CA GLU A 983 10.70 35.79 2.98
C GLU A 983 9.79 34.62 3.39
N LEU A 984 8.65 34.39 2.73
CA LEU A 984 7.76 33.24 2.98
C LEU A 984 7.50 32.46 1.70
N ALA A 985 7.82 31.17 1.75
CA ALA A 985 7.47 30.20 0.74
C ALA A 985 5.94 29.96 0.74
N GLY A 986 5.20 30.82 0.03
CA GLY A 986 3.73 30.86 0.05
C GLY A 986 3.04 29.88 -0.91
N ALA A 987 3.79 29.20 -1.79
CA ALA A 987 3.22 28.31 -2.80
C ALA A 987 2.38 27.18 -2.16
N GLY A 988 1.11 27.09 -2.55
CA GLY A 988 0.16 26.08 -2.07
C GLY A 988 -0.22 26.19 -0.59
N LEU A 989 0.02 27.33 0.08
CA LEU A 989 -0.22 27.45 1.52
C LEU A 989 -1.71 27.51 1.90
N PHE A 990 -2.51 28.18 1.07
CA PHE A 990 -3.94 28.42 1.26
C PHE A 990 -4.75 27.77 0.14
N ASP A 991 -6.05 27.61 0.37
CA ASP A 991 -6.91 26.89 -0.58
C ASP A 991 -7.28 27.78 -1.78
N SER A 992 -7.36 27.18 -2.96
CA SER A 992 -8.04 27.75 -4.12
C SER A 992 -9.13 26.78 -4.56
N ILE A 993 -10.33 27.28 -4.82
CA ILE A 993 -11.48 26.45 -5.18
C ILE A 993 -11.81 26.69 -6.65
N ALA A 994 -11.53 25.69 -7.50
CA ALA A 994 -11.77 25.74 -8.94
C ALA A 994 -13.22 25.43 -9.31
N ASN A 995 -13.66 25.94 -10.48
CA ASN A 995 -14.94 25.64 -11.12
C ASN A 995 -16.15 25.78 -10.17
N VAL A 996 -16.29 26.95 -9.57
CA VAL A 996 -17.38 27.32 -8.66
C VAL A 996 -18.50 27.98 -9.47
N PRO A 997 -19.70 27.39 -9.56
CA PRO A 997 -20.87 28.07 -10.10
C PRO A 997 -21.22 29.29 -9.24
N LEU A 998 -21.69 30.38 -9.86
CA LEU A 998 -22.05 31.60 -9.13
C LEU A 998 -23.10 31.36 -8.03
N THR A 999 -23.94 30.33 -8.16
CA THR A 999 -24.93 29.93 -7.15
C THR A 999 -24.32 29.36 -5.85
N LYS A 1000 -23.05 28.95 -5.87
CA LYS A 1000 -22.31 28.39 -4.72
C LYS A 1000 -21.13 29.28 -4.28
N ILE A 1001 -21.05 30.51 -4.80
CA ILE A 1001 -19.90 31.39 -4.58
C ILE A 1001 -19.70 31.78 -3.12
N ASP A 1002 -20.80 31.88 -2.36
CA ASP A 1002 -20.78 32.19 -0.93
C ASP A 1002 -20.03 31.11 -0.14
N VAL A 1003 -20.25 29.83 -0.49
CA VAL A 1003 -19.57 28.68 0.14
C VAL A 1003 -18.09 28.73 -0.18
N ALA A 1004 -17.72 28.94 -1.44
CA ALA A 1004 -16.32 28.99 -1.87
C ALA A 1004 -15.53 30.12 -1.18
N ILE A 1005 -16.10 31.33 -1.08
CA ILE A 1005 -15.51 32.47 -0.37
C ILE A 1005 -15.19 32.09 1.08
N ARG A 1006 -16.14 31.46 1.79
CA ARG A 1006 -15.94 31.06 3.19
C ARG A 1006 -14.92 29.94 3.34
N THR A 1007 -14.88 29.01 2.40
CA THR A 1007 -13.87 27.93 2.38
C THR A 1007 -12.47 28.51 2.24
N VAL A 1008 -12.25 29.43 1.28
CA VAL A 1008 -10.93 30.07 1.10
C VAL A 1008 -10.56 30.92 2.31
N TRP A 1009 -11.49 31.70 2.90
CA TRP A 1009 -11.22 32.39 4.16
C TRP A 1009 -10.86 31.44 5.30
N ALA A 1010 -11.54 30.30 5.42
CA ALA A 1010 -11.26 29.31 6.45
C ALA A 1010 -9.88 28.65 6.27
N SER A 1011 -9.34 28.62 5.05
CA SER A 1011 -8.02 28.03 4.77
C SER A 1011 -6.87 28.74 5.50
N LEU A 1012 -7.04 30.00 5.93
CA LEU A 1012 -6.13 30.72 6.84
C LEU A 1012 -5.77 29.90 8.08
N TRP A 1013 -6.75 29.12 8.57
CA TRP A 1013 -6.65 28.37 9.81
C TRP A 1013 -6.49 26.87 9.58
N SER A 1014 -6.16 26.46 8.35
CA SER A 1014 -5.76 25.09 8.04
C SER A 1014 -4.52 24.68 8.83
N ARG A 1015 -4.38 23.36 9.07
CA ARG A 1015 -3.21 22.82 9.76
C ARG A 1015 -1.91 23.24 9.08
N ARG A 1016 -1.86 23.20 7.74
CA ARG A 1016 -0.69 23.62 6.95
C ARG A 1016 -0.39 25.10 7.14
N ALA A 1017 -1.40 25.96 7.06
CA ALA A 1017 -1.25 27.41 7.20
C ALA A 1017 -0.74 27.80 8.59
N VAL A 1018 -1.38 27.30 9.64
CA VAL A 1018 -1.00 27.58 11.04
C VAL A 1018 0.42 27.10 11.34
N THR A 1019 0.77 25.89 10.91
CA THR A 1019 2.11 25.33 11.12
C THR A 1019 3.17 26.16 10.41
N SER A 1020 2.96 26.51 9.14
CA SER A 1020 3.87 27.37 8.39
C SER A 1020 4.01 28.75 9.04
N MET A 1021 2.90 29.47 9.27
CA MET A 1021 2.92 30.80 9.88
C MET A 1021 3.68 30.83 11.20
N ASN A 1022 3.53 29.80 12.05
CA ASN A 1022 4.28 29.70 13.30
C ASN A 1022 5.78 29.43 13.07
N SER A 1023 6.15 28.56 12.13
CA SER A 1023 7.56 28.31 11.73
C SER A 1023 8.28 29.57 11.23
N TYR A 1024 7.53 30.56 10.73
CA TYR A 1024 8.04 31.87 10.35
C TYR A 1024 7.74 32.99 11.37
N ARG A 1025 7.23 32.62 12.55
CA ARG A 1025 6.90 33.54 13.67
C ARG A 1025 5.97 34.69 13.26
N ILE A 1026 5.03 34.42 12.36
CA ILE A 1026 4.05 35.39 11.88
C ILE A 1026 2.93 35.54 12.94
N PRO A 1027 2.68 36.76 13.47
CA PRO A 1027 1.59 36.99 14.40
C PRO A 1027 0.23 36.74 13.74
N HIS A 1028 -0.51 35.75 14.23
CA HIS A 1028 -1.78 35.32 13.63
C HIS A 1028 -2.84 36.43 13.58
N ASN A 1029 -2.78 37.42 14.48
CA ASN A 1029 -3.70 38.55 14.52
C ASN A 1029 -3.43 39.65 13.48
N ARG A 1030 -2.35 39.54 12.70
CA ARG A 1030 -1.98 40.46 11.61
C ARG A 1030 -2.15 39.85 10.23
N VAL A 1031 -2.72 38.65 10.14
CA VAL A 1031 -2.92 37.95 8.88
C VAL A 1031 -4.32 38.29 8.36
N HIS A 1032 -4.36 38.70 7.10
CA HIS A 1032 -5.56 39.11 6.38
C HIS A 1032 -5.63 38.33 5.06
N MET A 1033 -6.86 37.94 4.67
CA MET A 1033 -7.11 37.23 3.42
C MET A 1033 -7.95 38.12 2.49
N ALA A 1034 -7.38 38.46 1.35
CA ALA A 1034 -8.13 38.92 0.18
C ALA A 1034 -8.39 37.72 -0.74
N LEU A 1035 -9.36 37.86 -1.64
CA LEU A 1035 -9.72 36.80 -2.59
C LEU A 1035 -9.64 37.34 -4.02
N LEU A 1036 -8.94 36.62 -4.88
CA LEU A 1036 -8.91 36.85 -6.31
C LEU A 1036 -9.92 35.90 -6.98
N ILE A 1037 -10.97 36.45 -7.56
CA ILE A 1037 -12.03 35.71 -8.26
C ILE A 1037 -11.78 35.85 -9.76
N GLN A 1038 -11.57 34.75 -10.46
CA GLN A 1038 -11.30 34.76 -11.89
C GLN A 1038 -12.24 33.82 -12.63
N GLN A 1039 -12.55 34.12 -13.88
CA GLN A 1039 -13.27 33.21 -14.77
C GLN A 1039 -12.54 31.85 -14.83
N THR A 1040 -13.30 30.75 -14.72
CA THR A 1040 -12.75 29.41 -14.91
C THR A 1040 -12.48 29.19 -16.40
N LEU A 1041 -11.27 28.75 -16.72
CA LEU A 1041 -10.89 28.35 -18.08
C LEU A 1041 -11.03 26.84 -18.24
N THR A 1042 -11.35 26.40 -19.45
CA THR A 1042 -11.30 24.99 -19.87
C THR A 1042 -10.13 24.80 -20.83
N PRO A 1043 -8.90 24.62 -20.33
CA PRO A 1043 -7.70 24.58 -21.14
C PRO A 1043 -7.52 23.26 -21.91
N ASP A 1044 -6.97 23.35 -23.12
CA ASP A 1044 -6.39 22.20 -23.83
C ASP A 1044 -5.10 21.77 -23.16
N LEU A 1045 -4.25 22.76 -22.82
CA LEU A 1045 -3.01 22.59 -22.06
C LEU A 1045 -2.91 23.68 -21.00
N SER A 1046 -2.47 23.32 -19.80
CA SER A 1046 -1.95 24.26 -18.81
C SER A 1046 -0.43 24.24 -18.83
N PHE A 1047 0.18 25.33 -18.36
CA PHE A 1047 1.63 25.42 -18.22
C PHE A 1047 2.04 26.19 -16.98
N ILE A 1048 3.22 25.83 -16.47
CA ILE A 1048 4.01 26.64 -15.55
C ILE A 1048 5.36 26.85 -16.24
N LEU A 1049 5.86 28.08 -16.23
CA LEU A 1049 7.18 28.38 -16.78
C LEU A 1049 7.98 29.29 -15.88
N HIS A 1050 9.29 29.04 -15.85
CA HIS A 1050 10.27 29.89 -15.19
C HIS A 1050 11.11 30.59 -16.27
N THR A 1051 11.24 31.92 -16.16
CA THR A 1051 11.97 32.70 -17.16
C THR A 1051 13.48 32.50 -17.07
N VAL A 1052 14.01 31.99 -15.96
CA VAL A 1052 15.39 31.49 -15.84
C VAL A 1052 15.35 30.00 -15.58
N ASN A 1053 16.23 29.21 -16.20
CA ASN A 1053 16.26 27.77 -15.96
C ASN A 1053 16.53 27.47 -14.47
N PRO A 1054 15.61 26.81 -13.75
CA PRO A 1054 15.73 26.61 -12.30
C PRO A 1054 16.71 25.51 -11.89
N ILE A 1055 17.27 24.76 -12.84
CA ILE A 1055 18.23 23.67 -12.60
C ILE A 1055 19.65 24.12 -12.94
N THR A 1056 19.82 24.79 -14.09
CA THR A 1056 21.13 25.25 -14.59
C THR A 1056 21.43 26.70 -14.29
N GLU A 1057 20.44 27.47 -13.81
CA GLU A 1057 20.48 28.92 -13.62
C GLU A 1057 20.82 29.73 -14.89
N ASN A 1058 20.70 29.11 -16.07
CA ASN A 1058 20.94 29.79 -17.34
C ASN A 1058 19.83 30.82 -17.61
N ARG A 1059 20.19 32.10 -17.55
CA ARG A 1059 19.27 33.24 -17.78
C ARG A 1059 18.81 33.38 -19.24
N ASP A 1060 19.50 32.73 -20.17
CA ASP A 1060 19.11 32.69 -21.58
C ASP A 1060 18.05 31.60 -21.87
N GLU A 1061 17.62 30.83 -20.87
CA GLU A 1061 16.72 29.69 -21.03
C GLU A 1061 15.41 29.90 -20.27
N VAL A 1062 14.29 29.71 -20.97
CA VAL A 1062 12.97 29.55 -20.37
C VAL A 1062 12.72 28.07 -20.17
N TYR A 1063 12.35 27.69 -18.95
CA TYR A 1063 12.02 26.33 -18.57
C TYR A 1063 10.51 26.18 -18.47
N ILE A 1064 9.92 25.26 -19.23
CA ILE A 1064 8.47 25.16 -19.38
C ILE A 1064 8.03 23.73 -19.06
N GLU A 1065 7.04 23.61 -18.16
CA GLU A 1065 6.28 22.39 -17.93
C GLU A 1065 4.83 22.56 -18.40
N LEU A 1066 4.30 21.57 -19.13
CA LEU A 1066 2.91 21.58 -19.61
C LEU A 1066 2.17 20.28 -19.27
N ALA A 1067 0.86 20.40 -19.04
CA ALA A 1067 -0.04 19.26 -18.83
C ALA A 1067 -1.37 19.47 -19.55
N VAL A 1068 -2.09 18.38 -19.82
CA VAL A 1068 -3.45 18.43 -20.39
C VAL A 1068 -4.45 18.84 -19.31
N GLY A 1069 -5.40 19.72 -19.63
CA GLY A 1069 -6.40 20.20 -18.69
C GLY A 1069 -5.86 21.22 -17.68
N LEU A 1070 -6.49 21.28 -16.51
CA LEU A 1070 -6.24 22.30 -15.47
C LEU A 1070 -4.83 22.25 -14.89
N GLY A 1071 -4.29 23.43 -14.58
CA GLY A 1071 -2.93 23.66 -14.07
C GLY A 1071 -2.63 23.03 -12.72
N ASP A 1072 -3.66 22.68 -11.94
CA ASP A 1072 -3.53 21.98 -10.67
C ASP A 1072 -2.77 20.65 -10.81
N THR A 1073 -2.82 20.02 -12.00
CA THR A 1073 -2.02 18.83 -12.34
C THR A 1073 -0.52 19.09 -12.20
N LEU A 1074 -0.06 20.29 -12.55
CA LEU A 1074 1.34 20.73 -12.44
C LEU A 1074 1.65 21.29 -11.05
N ALA A 1075 0.75 22.14 -10.53
CA ALA A 1075 0.99 22.90 -9.31
C ALA A 1075 0.94 22.03 -8.05
N SER A 1076 -0.11 21.21 -7.90
CA SER A 1076 -0.31 20.40 -6.68
C SER A 1076 0.60 19.17 -6.64
N GLY A 1077 0.90 18.54 -7.79
CA GLY A 1077 1.56 17.23 -7.84
C GLY A 1077 0.65 16.03 -7.52
N ALA A 1078 -0.64 16.27 -7.26
CA ALA A 1078 -1.59 15.23 -6.79
C ALA A 1078 -1.84 14.11 -7.81
N VAL A 1079 -1.64 14.40 -9.11
CA VAL A 1079 -1.74 13.41 -10.17
C VAL A 1079 -0.33 12.88 -10.48
N LYS A 1080 -0.11 11.58 -10.23
CA LYS A 1080 1.17 10.95 -10.52
C LYS A 1080 1.50 10.96 -12.02
N GLY A 1081 2.67 11.48 -12.35
CA GLY A 1081 3.20 11.45 -13.70
C GLY A 1081 4.27 12.52 -13.93
N THR A 1082 4.74 12.57 -15.17
CA THR A 1082 5.70 13.55 -15.65
C THR A 1082 4.96 14.49 -16.61
N PRO A 1083 5.19 15.81 -16.56
CA PRO A 1083 4.64 16.74 -17.54
C PRO A 1083 5.42 16.71 -18.85
N TYR A 1084 4.90 17.38 -19.87
CA TYR A 1084 5.76 17.80 -20.98
C TYR A 1084 6.78 18.76 -20.41
N ARG A 1085 8.03 18.63 -20.83
CA ARG A 1085 9.10 19.48 -20.35
C ARG A 1085 9.94 19.93 -21.52
N MET A 1086 10.17 21.23 -21.61
CA MET A 1086 11.01 21.79 -22.66
C MET A 1086 11.83 22.97 -22.14
N ILE A 1087 13.02 23.11 -22.72
CA ILE A 1087 13.86 24.30 -22.56
C ILE A 1087 13.81 25.07 -23.87
N CYS A 1088 13.61 26.37 -23.78
CA CYS A 1088 13.63 27.27 -24.92
C CYS A 1088 14.68 28.37 -24.71
N ASN A 1089 15.57 28.55 -25.67
CA ASN A 1089 16.56 29.61 -25.60
C ASN A 1089 15.98 30.95 -26.07
N LYS A 1090 16.04 31.98 -25.23
CA LYS A 1090 15.49 33.34 -25.46
C LYS A 1090 16.09 34.07 -26.65
N LYS A 1091 17.34 33.75 -27.02
CA LYS A 1091 18.07 34.45 -28.10
C LYS A 1091 17.90 33.76 -29.44
N THR A 1092 17.99 32.43 -29.45
CA THR A 1092 17.99 31.62 -30.67
C THR A 1092 16.64 31.01 -31.00
N PHE A 1093 15.68 31.05 -30.05
CA PHE A 1093 14.39 30.35 -30.15
C PHE A 1093 14.54 28.84 -30.43
N LYS A 1094 15.69 28.27 -30.06
CA LYS A 1094 15.90 26.82 -30.11
C LYS A 1094 15.10 26.19 -28.98
N VAL A 1095 14.18 25.29 -29.35
CA VAL A 1095 13.38 24.48 -28.43
C VAL A 1095 13.98 23.10 -28.31
N GLN A 1096 14.07 22.60 -27.09
CA GLN A 1096 14.52 21.24 -26.78
C GLN A 1096 13.52 20.56 -25.85
N MET A 1097 12.93 19.45 -26.30
CA MET A 1097 12.14 18.58 -25.44
C MET A 1097 13.04 17.78 -24.49
N LEU A 1098 12.65 17.76 -23.22
CA LEU A 1098 13.28 16.98 -22.15
C LEU A 1098 12.42 15.79 -21.71
N ALA A 1099 11.10 15.92 -21.76
CA ALA A 1099 10.16 14.85 -21.44
C ALA A 1099 8.84 15.00 -22.19
N PHE A 1100 8.17 13.89 -22.47
CA PHE A 1100 6.76 13.87 -22.86
C PHE A 1100 5.89 13.67 -21.63
N ALA A 1101 4.70 14.27 -21.64
CA ALA A 1101 3.75 14.05 -20.57
C ALA A 1101 3.29 12.60 -20.52
N ASN A 1102 3.07 12.10 -19.31
CA ASN A 1102 2.58 10.75 -19.13
C ASN A 1102 1.50 10.62 -18.05
N PHE A 1103 0.89 11.69 -17.55
CA PHE A 1103 -0.20 11.58 -16.58
C PHE A 1103 -1.33 10.69 -17.12
N SER A 1104 -1.82 9.75 -16.31
CA SER A 1104 -2.94 8.87 -16.69
C SER A 1104 -4.26 9.64 -16.75
N PHE A 1105 -4.37 10.73 -15.97
CA PHE A 1105 -5.56 11.58 -15.90
C PHE A 1105 -5.20 13.05 -16.05
N ALA A 1106 -6.09 13.83 -16.65
CA ALA A 1106 -6.12 15.28 -16.60
C ALA A 1106 -7.24 15.73 -15.65
N LEU A 1107 -7.04 16.87 -15.00
CA LEU A 1107 -8.10 17.54 -14.26
C LEU A 1107 -8.90 18.44 -15.21
N GLU A 1108 -10.22 18.30 -15.20
CA GLU A 1108 -11.13 19.14 -16.00
C GLU A 1108 -12.24 19.73 -15.12
N PRO A 1109 -12.79 20.91 -15.47
CA PRO A 1109 -14.00 21.43 -14.83
C PRO A 1109 -15.16 20.43 -14.97
N ASP A 1110 -15.79 20.03 -13.86
CA ASP A 1110 -17.00 19.23 -13.88
C ASP A 1110 -18.21 20.05 -14.39
N GLN A 1111 -19.21 19.39 -14.99
CA GLN A 1111 -20.41 20.08 -15.49
C GLN A 1111 -21.26 20.71 -14.38
N ALA A 1112 -21.23 20.15 -13.17
CA ALA A 1112 -22.00 20.63 -12.03
C ALA A 1112 -21.20 21.62 -11.17
N ASP A 1113 -20.14 21.16 -10.52
CA ASP A 1113 -19.21 21.96 -9.73
C ASP A 1113 -17.92 21.20 -9.42
N GLY A 1114 -16.82 21.93 -9.20
CA GLY A 1114 -15.52 21.34 -8.87
C GLY A 1114 -14.84 20.70 -10.09
N VAL A 1115 -13.94 19.74 -9.84
CA VAL A 1115 -13.10 19.15 -10.89
C VAL A 1115 -13.32 17.63 -10.98
N CYS A 1116 -13.16 17.09 -12.17
CA CYS A 1116 -13.20 15.64 -12.41
C CYS A 1116 -11.92 15.16 -13.09
N LEU A 1117 -11.62 13.87 -12.92
CA LEU A 1117 -10.48 13.20 -13.56
C LEU A 1117 -10.91 12.61 -14.91
N ARG A 1118 -10.21 12.98 -15.97
CA ARG A 1118 -10.42 12.46 -17.32
C ARG A 1118 -9.20 11.67 -17.78
N THR A 1119 -9.40 10.41 -18.20
CA THR A 1119 -8.29 9.61 -18.77
C THR A 1119 -7.77 10.27 -20.05
N VAL A 1120 -6.44 10.44 -20.14
CA VAL A 1120 -5.79 11.13 -21.26
C VAL A 1120 -5.40 10.13 -22.35
N ASP A 1121 -5.74 10.45 -23.59
CA ASP A 1121 -5.28 9.76 -24.80
C ASP A 1121 -4.24 10.64 -25.51
N TYR A 1122 -2.96 10.42 -25.25
CA TYR A 1122 -1.88 11.20 -25.86
C TYR A 1122 -1.72 10.91 -27.36
N SER A 1123 -2.40 9.91 -27.92
CA SER A 1123 -2.48 9.76 -29.39
C SER A 1123 -3.34 10.86 -30.04
N ARG A 1124 -4.15 11.57 -29.25
CA ARG A 1124 -5.03 12.66 -29.70
C ARG A 1124 -4.54 14.04 -29.29
N VAL A 1125 -3.53 14.12 -28.43
CA VAL A 1125 -2.97 15.40 -27.97
C VAL A 1125 -1.99 15.91 -29.04
N PRO A 1126 -2.24 17.08 -29.67
CA PRO A 1126 -1.41 17.56 -30.77
C PRO A 1126 0.08 17.65 -30.43
N LEU A 1127 0.42 18.09 -29.20
CA LEU A 1127 1.79 18.22 -28.72
C LEU A 1127 2.54 16.88 -28.61
N SER A 1128 1.83 15.75 -28.49
CA SER A 1128 2.42 14.40 -28.46
C SER A 1128 2.72 13.83 -29.84
N ILE A 1129 2.00 14.28 -30.87
CA ILE A 1129 2.02 13.63 -32.19
C ILE A 1129 2.69 14.49 -33.27
N ASN A 1130 2.78 15.80 -33.06
CA ASN A 1130 3.35 16.73 -34.03
C ASN A 1130 4.57 17.46 -33.43
N GLY A 1131 5.77 17.10 -33.91
CA GLY A 1131 7.02 17.72 -33.47
C GLY A 1131 7.14 19.21 -33.82
N ASP A 1132 6.48 19.68 -34.88
CA ASP A 1132 6.51 21.10 -35.26
C ASP A 1132 5.81 21.97 -34.20
N LEU A 1133 4.82 21.41 -33.50
CA LEU A 1133 4.12 22.11 -32.42
C LEU A 1133 5.03 22.38 -31.22
N HIS A 1134 6.11 21.61 -31.00
CA HIS A 1134 7.08 21.89 -29.94
C HIS A 1134 7.70 23.27 -30.16
N HIS A 1135 8.10 23.57 -31.41
CA HIS A 1135 8.66 24.86 -31.77
C HIS A 1135 7.63 25.98 -31.73
N ILE A 1136 6.42 25.75 -32.23
CA ILE A 1136 5.35 26.77 -32.24
C ILE A 1136 4.96 27.18 -30.82
N VAL A 1137 4.67 26.19 -29.96
CA VAL A 1137 4.29 26.44 -28.56
C VAL A 1137 5.47 27.01 -27.77
N GLY A 1138 6.64 26.39 -27.87
CA GLY A 1138 7.84 26.84 -27.15
C GLY A 1138 8.24 28.27 -27.49
N ASN A 1139 8.25 28.64 -28.78
CA ASN A 1139 8.58 30.00 -29.21
C ASN A 1139 7.56 31.02 -28.72
N ARG A 1140 6.27 30.70 -28.83
CA ARG A 1140 5.20 31.59 -28.36
C ARG A 1140 5.30 31.85 -26.86
N LEU A 1141 5.46 30.80 -26.06
CA LEU A 1141 5.61 30.93 -24.60
C LEU A 1141 6.91 31.66 -24.22
N THR A 1142 7.98 31.47 -24.98
CA THR A 1142 9.26 32.19 -24.78
C THR A 1142 9.11 33.69 -25.03
N SER A 1143 8.42 34.09 -26.11
CA SER A 1143 8.17 35.52 -26.37
C SER A 1143 7.33 36.18 -25.26
N ILE A 1144 6.32 35.47 -24.76
CA ILE A 1144 5.51 35.94 -23.62
C ILE A 1144 6.37 36.04 -22.36
N ALA A 1145 7.19 35.02 -22.07
CA ALA A 1145 8.10 35.00 -20.92
C ALA A 1145 9.07 36.19 -20.94
N GLN A 1146 9.67 36.50 -22.10
CA GLN A 1146 10.56 37.67 -22.26
C GLN A 1146 9.82 38.97 -21.99
N LEU A 1147 8.63 39.15 -22.58
CA LEU A 1147 7.83 40.37 -22.39
C LEU A 1147 7.50 40.60 -20.90
N VAL A 1148 7.07 39.55 -20.20
CA VAL A 1148 6.69 39.66 -18.78
C VAL A 1148 7.94 39.90 -17.91
N GLU A 1149 9.05 39.19 -18.16
CA GLU A 1149 10.32 39.39 -17.44
C GLU A 1149 10.89 40.80 -17.63
N GLU A 1150 10.88 41.33 -18.86
CA GLU A 1150 11.34 42.69 -19.18
C GLU A 1150 10.45 43.74 -18.52
N SER A 1151 9.13 43.55 -18.57
CA SER A 1151 8.16 44.48 -18.00
C SER A 1151 8.24 44.54 -16.46
N PHE A 1152 8.49 43.40 -15.81
CA PHE A 1152 8.59 43.32 -14.35
C PHE A 1152 10.04 43.49 -13.85
N GLY A 1153 11.03 43.52 -14.75
CA GLY A 1153 12.43 43.81 -14.48
C GLY A 1153 13.19 42.72 -13.70
N LYS A 1154 12.60 41.54 -13.54
CA LYS A 1154 13.14 40.42 -12.74
C LYS A 1154 12.66 39.07 -13.29
N PRO A 1155 13.39 37.96 -13.07
CA PRO A 1155 12.93 36.62 -13.39
C PRO A 1155 11.54 36.30 -12.81
N GLN A 1156 10.70 35.60 -13.59
CA GLN A 1156 9.31 35.31 -13.24
C GLN A 1156 9.00 33.81 -13.25
N ASP A 1157 8.10 33.43 -12.34
CA ASP A 1157 7.36 32.17 -12.31
C ASP A 1157 5.94 32.48 -12.79
N ILE A 1158 5.59 31.93 -13.95
CA ILE A 1158 4.37 32.28 -14.69
C ILE A 1158 3.51 31.04 -14.86
N GLU A 1159 2.25 31.14 -14.43
CA GLU A 1159 1.23 30.11 -14.64
C GLU A 1159 0.25 30.57 -15.72
N GLY A 1160 -0.15 29.64 -16.58
CA GLY A 1160 -1.08 29.93 -17.66
C GLY A 1160 -1.73 28.71 -18.30
N ALA A 1161 -2.52 29.00 -19.32
CA ALA A 1161 -3.35 28.05 -20.03
C ALA A 1161 -3.35 28.36 -21.54
N ILE A 1162 -3.49 27.32 -22.35
CA ILE A 1162 -3.74 27.40 -23.79
C ILE A 1162 -5.18 26.93 -24.00
N VAL A 1163 -6.01 27.80 -24.57
CA VAL A 1163 -7.42 27.55 -24.87
C VAL A 1163 -7.63 27.83 -26.36
N GLY A 1164 -7.70 26.78 -27.17
CA GLY A 1164 -7.64 26.89 -28.63
C GLY A 1164 -6.35 27.57 -29.08
N ASP A 1165 -6.49 28.66 -29.83
CA ASP A 1165 -5.35 29.45 -30.32
C ASP A 1165 -4.92 30.55 -29.34
N ASP A 1166 -5.55 30.71 -28.19
CA ASP A 1166 -5.24 31.77 -27.23
C ASP A 1166 -4.38 31.26 -26.06
N VAL A 1167 -3.45 32.09 -25.60
CA VAL A 1167 -2.70 31.88 -24.36
C VAL A 1167 -3.26 32.81 -23.29
N TYR A 1168 -3.62 32.27 -22.14
CA TYR A 1168 -4.07 33.00 -20.98
C TYR A 1168 -3.02 32.92 -19.88
N LEU A 1169 -2.60 34.05 -19.33
CA LEU A 1169 -1.83 34.08 -18.09
C LEU A 1169 -2.78 34.24 -16.91
N VAL A 1170 -2.65 33.36 -15.92
CA VAL A 1170 -3.53 33.34 -14.74
C VAL A 1170 -2.82 33.89 -13.51
N GLN A 1171 -1.50 33.72 -13.43
CA GLN A 1171 -0.68 34.20 -12.32
C GLN A 1171 0.75 34.47 -12.81
N SER A 1172 1.40 35.47 -12.21
CA SER A 1172 2.83 35.71 -12.35
C SER A 1172 3.39 36.21 -11.02
N ARG A 1173 4.54 35.69 -10.62
CA ARG A 1173 5.26 36.11 -9.41
C ARG A 1173 6.77 36.10 -9.66
N MET A 1174 7.51 36.82 -8.83
CA MET A 1174 8.97 36.82 -8.89
C MET A 1174 9.51 35.38 -8.69
N GLN A 1175 10.35 34.93 -9.62
CA GLN A 1175 11.05 33.64 -9.50
C GLN A 1175 12.09 33.75 -8.37
N GLN A 1176 11.99 32.86 -7.39
CA GLN A 1176 12.87 32.80 -6.23
C GLN A 1176 13.86 31.62 -6.33
N GLY A 1177 14.94 31.65 -5.55
CA GLY A 1177 15.95 30.57 -5.53
C GLY A 1177 16.96 30.60 -6.69
N ILE A 1178 17.14 31.76 -7.33
CA ILE A 1178 18.19 31.99 -8.35
C ILE A 1178 19.31 32.82 -7.74
N THR A 1179 20.57 32.43 -7.95
CA THR A 1179 21.70 33.22 -7.45
C THR A 1179 21.78 34.58 -8.18
N SER A 1180 22.02 35.65 -7.41
CA SER A 1180 21.96 37.03 -7.89
C SER A 1180 23.03 37.36 -8.93
#